data_AF-A0A4P6U3L2-F1
#
_entry.id   AF-A0A4P6U3L2-F1
#
_cell.length_a   1.000
_cell.length_b   1.000
_cell.length_c   1.000
_cell.angle_alpha   90.00
_cell.angle_beta   90.00
_cell.angle_gamma   90.00
#
_symmetry.space_group_name_H-M   'P 1'
#
loop_
_entity.id
_entity.type
_entity.pdbx_description
1 polymer ?
#
loop_
_entity_poly.entity_id
_entity_poly.type
_entity_poly.pdbx_seq_one_letter_code
_entity_poly.pdbx_strand_id
1 'polypeptide(L)'
;MSPDQLQSAARPATGAAAAGAVACAEAPYLELLARDASPEAYERPVLLARAEGESVDRVAALEHAKFLALRVRAELEGRRRREAELSALFETAHDLAGLRDVDAVLRAIVQRARSLLATDIAYLSLNDPERGDTYMLVTEGSVSARFQQLRLGMGEGLGGLVAQTARPYVTDDYFQDARFQHTDTIDVAVRDEGLFAIVGVPLTLGPQVIGVLFAADRRARVFEREQIALLGSFAALAAAAIDTTNLLTGTQAALAGLERANEVIQDRSAVIERASEVHDRLAELVLRGGGVHDVAAAVAEVLDGAVEFTETGGTPAEALEASRAEGHAVRHGPDWIAAVAAGEEVFGALVLHGHPDLDPVDQRTLERAAMVTSLLLLARRSAAEAERRVRGELLDDLLDARDRDPRLLRERAARLDADLDATHAVLATRLDAASADADEEAAARRRLWSAASHLATTRHGLAGTRDGGTVLLLPLGPGDTATELARRTARELGTAVRQPVTVGASAPVTGLAARPDQVAAAYAEGRRCLDALQLLGRSGEGAAAEDFGFLGLLLAGDRDIGGFVDRTIGPLVAYDARRGTDLLRTLDAYFAAGMSPARTKEVLHVHVNTVAQRLERVGRLLGEDWQTPSRVLEIQLALRLHGLSGPGRR
;
A
#
# COMPACT_ATOMS: atom_id res chain seq x y z
N MET A 1 75.88 13.15 -2.56
CA MET A 1 77.23 12.84 -3.08
C MET A 1 78.24 13.47 -2.13
N SER A 2 79.21 12.68 -1.68
CA SER A 2 80.35 13.15 -0.89
C SER A 2 81.14 14.27 -1.59
N PRO A 3 81.83 15.11 -0.80
CA PRO A 3 82.67 16.19 -1.27
C PRO A 3 84.03 15.63 -1.68
N ASP A 4 84.65 16.20 -2.72
CA ASP A 4 86.11 16.38 -2.69
C ASP A 4 86.65 17.31 -3.79
N GLN A 5 87.80 17.91 -3.44
CA GLN A 5 88.86 18.41 -4.31
C GLN A 5 88.70 19.78 -5.00
N LEU A 6 89.50 20.75 -4.54
CA LEU A 6 90.82 20.97 -5.16
C LEU A 6 91.76 21.83 -4.31
N GLN A 7 93.03 21.50 -4.51
CA GLN A 7 94.22 21.71 -3.70
C GLN A 7 95.12 22.78 -4.34
N SER A 8 96.14 23.23 -3.59
CA SER A 8 97.36 23.93 -4.06
C SER A 8 97.26 25.48 -4.10
N ALA A 9 98.23 26.29 -3.66
CA ALA A 9 99.64 26.08 -3.36
C ALA A 9 100.14 27.11 -2.33
N ALA A 10 101.13 26.71 -1.53
CA ALA A 10 101.95 27.62 -0.74
C ALA A 10 103.32 27.80 -1.41
N ARG A 11 103.79 29.06 -1.57
CA ARG A 11 105.20 29.45 -1.38
C ARG A 11 105.34 30.96 -1.10
N PRO A 12 106.39 31.37 -0.36
CA PRO A 12 106.41 32.60 0.42
C PRO A 12 107.18 33.72 -0.28
N ALA A 13 106.76 34.96 -0.06
CA ALA A 13 107.55 36.14 -0.36
C ALA A 13 107.51 37.07 0.86
N THR A 14 108.53 36.93 1.69
CA THR A 14 108.95 37.89 2.71
C THR A 14 109.33 39.21 2.05
N GLY A 15 108.70 40.30 2.47
CA GLY A 15 109.08 41.66 2.10
C GLY A 15 108.27 42.70 2.86
N ALA A 16 108.82 43.17 3.99
CA ALA A 16 108.59 44.46 4.66
C ALA A 16 107.11 44.89 4.88
N ALA A 17 106.51 44.68 6.05
CA ALA A 17 106.73 45.49 7.25
C ALA A 17 106.93 47.00 6.95
N ALA A 18 105.83 47.74 6.80
CA ALA A 18 105.61 49.13 7.25
C ALA A 18 104.50 49.82 6.42
N ALA A 19 103.25 49.47 6.67
CA ALA A 19 102.10 50.32 6.36
C ALA A 19 101.05 50.03 7.43
N GLY A 20 100.86 51.00 8.34
CA GLY A 20 99.92 50.87 9.45
C GLY A 20 98.54 50.52 8.91
N ALA A 21 97.93 49.51 9.52
CA ALA A 21 96.52 49.22 9.34
C ALA A 21 95.75 50.51 9.63
N VAL A 22 95.21 51.14 8.58
CA VAL A 22 94.05 52.02 8.75
C VAL A 22 92.96 51.10 9.28
N ALA A 23 92.79 51.06 10.61
CA ALA A 23 91.74 50.28 11.23
C ALA A 23 90.42 50.64 10.51
N CYS A 24 89.63 49.67 10.08
CA CYS A 24 88.35 49.94 9.40
C CYS A 24 87.48 50.83 10.30
N ALA A 25 86.85 51.87 9.78
CA ALA A 25 85.98 52.75 10.57
C ALA A 25 84.68 52.05 10.99
N GLU A 26 84.32 50.98 10.26
CA GLU A 26 83.04 50.28 10.33
C GLU A 26 83.02 49.18 11.41
N ALA A 27 84.17 48.58 11.72
CA ALA A 27 84.29 47.45 12.65
C ALA A 27 83.60 47.67 14.02
N PRO A 28 83.84 48.78 14.74
CA PRO A 28 83.19 49.01 16.03
C PRO A 28 81.66 49.16 15.90
N TYR A 29 81.15 49.68 14.78
CA TYR A 29 79.72 49.84 14.56
C TYR A 29 79.01 48.54 14.16
N LEU A 30 79.70 47.64 13.45
CA LEU A 30 79.19 46.30 13.15
C LEU A 30 79.04 45.45 14.42
N GLU A 31 79.96 45.57 15.39
CA GLU A 31 79.83 44.91 16.69
C GLU A 31 78.66 45.48 17.52
N LEU A 32 78.45 46.80 17.48
CA LEU A 32 77.30 47.45 18.13
C LEU A 32 75.96 47.01 17.51
N LEU A 33 75.91 46.83 16.19
CA LEU A 33 74.75 46.29 15.47
C LEU A 33 74.49 44.82 15.86
N ALA A 34 75.53 43.99 15.92
CA ALA A 34 75.39 42.58 16.25
C ALA A 34 74.89 42.32 17.68
N ARG A 35 75.17 43.24 18.61
CA ARG A 35 74.75 43.15 20.02
C ARG A 35 73.50 43.96 20.36
N ASP A 36 72.86 44.58 19.36
CA ASP A 36 71.65 45.39 19.55
C ASP A 36 71.84 46.53 20.57
N ALA A 37 72.99 47.20 20.53
CA ALA A 37 73.35 48.23 21.50
C ALA A 37 72.43 49.47 21.43
N SER A 38 72.33 50.26 22.52
CA SER A 38 71.50 51.49 22.56
C SER A 38 72.02 52.58 21.59
N PRO A 39 71.18 53.54 21.14
CA PRO A 39 71.59 54.55 20.15
C PRO A 39 72.75 55.40 20.64
N GLU A 40 72.75 55.69 21.94
CA GLU A 40 73.82 56.43 22.64
C GLU A 40 75.18 55.73 22.53
N ALA A 41 75.21 54.39 22.49
CA ALA A 41 76.47 53.64 22.36
C ALA A 41 77.17 53.87 21.01
N TYR A 42 76.43 54.29 19.98
CA TYR A 42 76.98 54.59 18.65
C TYR A 42 77.74 55.93 18.61
N GLU A 43 77.63 56.78 19.63
CA GLU A 43 78.46 57.99 19.74
C GLU A 43 79.88 57.68 20.24
N ARG A 44 80.03 56.60 21.00
CA ARG A 44 81.26 56.26 21.73
C ARG A 44 82.50 56.15 20.83
N PRO A 45 82.48 55.52 19.63
CA PRO A 45 83.68 55.42 18.80
C PRO A 45 84.15 56.77 18.23
N VAL A 46 83.22 57.70 17.92
CA VAL A 46 83.57 59.06 17.45
C VAL A 46 84.17 59.88 18.59
N LEU A 47 83.58 59.79 19.79
CA LEU A 47 84.05 60.51 20.97
C LEU A 47 85.44 60.06 21.42
N LEU A 48 85.73 58.75 21.38
CA LEU A 48 87.05 58.21 21.70
C LEU A 48 88.11 58.68 20.69
N ALA A 49 87.83 58.59 19.38
CA ALA A 49 88.77 59.04 18.35
C ALA A 49 89.09 60.55 18.47
N ARG A 50 88.10 61.38 18.84
CA ARG A 50 88.31 62.81 19.14
C ARG A 50 89.17 63.04 20.38
N ALA A 51 88.96 62.24 21.44
CA ALA A 51 89.72 62.36 22.69
C ALA A 51 91.18 61.89 22.56
N GLU A 52 91.43 60.91 21.69
CA GLU A 52 92.76 60.34 21.42
C GLU A 52 93.58 61.16 20.40
N GLY A 53 92.99 62.22 19.82
CA GLY A 53 93.68 63.10 18.87
C GLY A 53 93.88 62.48 17.48
N GLU A 54 92.99 61.57 17.06
CA GLU A 54 93.05 60.93 15.75
C GLU A 54 92.86 61.93 14.59
N SER A 55 93.26 61.54 13.38
CA SER A 55 93.21 62.44 12.20
C SER A 55 91.78 62.86 11.85
N VAL A 56 91.64 64.05 11.24
CA VAL A 56 90.33 64.59 10.82
C VAL A 56 89.62 63.63 9.85
N ASP A 57 90.37 63.02 8.93
CA ASP A 57 89.84 62.04 7.97
C ASP A 57 89.31 60.78 8.67
N ARG A 58 89.97 60.36 9.76
CA ARG A 58 89.55 59.20 10.56
C ARG A 58 88.26 59.47 11.31
N VAL A 59 88.13 60.65 11.93
CA VAL A 59 86.92 61.07 12.64
C VAL A 59 85.75 61.20 11.65
N ALA A 60 85.97 61.77 10.45
CA ALA A 60 84.95 61.87 9.41
C ALA A 60 84.48 60.49 8.91
N ALA A 61 85.40 59.54 8.73
CA ALA A 61 85.06 58.17 8.35
C ALA A 61 84.21 57.46 9.43
N LEU A 62 84.53 57.68 10.72
CA LEU A 62 83.74 57.15 11.84
C LEU A 62 82.34 57.79 11.91
N GLU A 63 82.21 59.10 11.66
CA GLU A 63 80.89 59.75 11.59
C GLU A 63 80.02 59.22 10.45
N HIS A 64 80.61 58.97 9.27
CA HIS A 64 79.91 58.37 8.15
C HIS A 64 79.47 56.93 8.46
N ALA A 65 80.35 56.12 9.04
CA ALA A 65 80.04 54.75 9.45
C ALA A 65 78.96 54.71 10.55
N LYS A 66 78.98 55.64 11.52
CA LYS A 66 77.93 55.83 12.53
C LYS A 66 76.56 56.08 11.86
N PHE A 67 76.50 57.02 10.92
CA PHE A 67 75.25 57.35 10.22
C PHE A 67 74.69 56.13 9.48
N LEU A 68 75.53 55.40 8.74
CA LEU A 68 75.12 54.18 8.03
C LEU A 68 74.64 53.09 9.00
N ALA A 69 75.34 52.89 10.12
CA ALA A 69 74.97 51.88 11.12
C ALA A 69 73.64 52.22 11.80
N LEU A 70 73.41 53.47 12.18
CA LEU A 70 72.12 53.93 12.72
C LEU A 70 70.98 53.76 11.70
N ARG A 71 71.24 53.99 10.41
CA ARG A 71 70.26 53.74 9.33
C ARG A 71 69.91 52.25 9.20
N VAL A 72 70.92 51.37 9.21
CA VAL A 72 70.72 49.90 9.14
C VAL A 72 69.95 49.41 10.36
N ARG A 73 70.29 49.89 11.55
CA ARG A 73 69.56 49.58 12.77
C ARG A 73 68.08 49.96 12.68
N ALA A 74 67.77 51.19 12.26
CA ALA A 74 66.39 51.65 12.12
C ALA A 74 65.58 50.76 11.16
N GLU A 75 66.20 50.32 10.05
CA GLU A 75 65.56 49.37 9.11
C GLU A 75 65.35 47.98 9.75
N LEU A 76 66.32 47.46 10.52
CA LEU A 76 66.20 46.18 11.21
C LEU A 76 65.14 46.22 12.33
N GLU A 77 65.10 47.29 13.12
CA GLU A 77 64.05 47.53 14.12
C GLU A 77 62.67 47.60 13.45
N GLY A 78 62.56 48.30 12.32
CA GLY A 78 61.33 48.36 11.54
C GLY A 78 60.90 47.02 10.94
N ARG A 79 61.84 46.14 10.57
CA ARG A 79 61.53 44.76 10.12
C ARG A 79 61.07 43.87 11.27
N ARG A 80 61.80 43.86 12.39
CA ARG A 80 61.43 43.08 13.58
C ARG A 80 60.05 43.47 14.11
N ARG A 81 59.73 44.76 14.11
CA ARG A 81 58.39 45.25 14.50
C ARG A 81 57.30 44.71 13.56
N ARG A 82 57.50 44.80 12.24
CA ARG A 82 56.56 44.24 11.25
C ARG A 82 56.38 42.72 11.38
N GLU A 83 57.46 42.00 11.65
CA GLU A 83 57.41 40.54 11.84
C GLU A 83 56.62 40.15 13.10
N ALA A 84 56.82 40.89 14.21
CA ALA A 84 56.05 40.70 15.43
C ALA A 84 54.56 41.03 15.23
N GLU A 85 54.25 42.11 14.52
CA GLU A 85 52.87 42.50 14.16
C GLU A 85 52.18 41.42 13.32
N LEU A 86 52.84 40.90 12.28
CA LEU A 86 52.29 39.83 11.44
C LEU A 86 52.10 38.53 12.24
N SER A 87 53.04 38.17 13.10
CA SER A 87 52.94 36.98 13.94
C SER A 87 51.74 37.07 14.88
N ALA A 88 51.54 38.22 15.53
CA ALA A 88 50.39 38.47 16.40
C ALA A 88 49.05 38.41 15.63
N LEU A 89 49.00 38.90 14.39
CA LEU A 89 47.82 38.78 13.52
C LEU A 89 47.54 37.33 13.11
N PHE A 90 48.57 36.54 12.78
CA PHE A 90 48.41 35.14 12.37
C PHE A 90 47.95 34.22 13.51
N GLU A 91 48.55 34.33 14.70
CA GLU A 91 48.10 33.61 15.90
C GLU A 91 46.63 33.94 16.20
N THR A 92 46.26 35.19 15.98
CA THR A 92 44.90 35.67 16.16
C THR A 92 43.91 35.14 15.14
N ALA A 93 44.26 35.12 13.86
CA ALA A 93 43.41 34.51 12.84
C ALA A 93 43.19 33.02 13.12
N HIS A 94 44.24 32.31 13.58
CA HIS A 94 44.16 30.90 13.90
C HIS A 94 43.22 30.62 15.08
N ASP A 95 43.35 31.39 16.16
CA ASP A 95 42.53 31.19 17.35
C ASP A 95 41.05 31.56 17.12
N LEU A 96 40.78 32.58 16.30
CA LEU A 96 39.41 32.93 15.93
C LEU A 96 38.77 31.87 15.03
N ALA A 97 39.53 31.26 14.11
CA ALA A 97 39.02 30.22 13.21
C ALA A 97 38.63 28.91 13.93
N GLY A 98 39.17 28.66 15.13
CA GLY A 98 38.84 27.49 15.94
C GLY A 98 37.53 27.61 16.74
N LEU A 99 36.99 28.81 16.88
CA LEU A 99 35.79 29.08 17.67
C LEU A 99 34.53 28.86 16.82
N ARG A 100 33.52 28.22 17.43
CA ARG A 100 32.23 27.90 16.78
C ARG A 100 31.05 28.67 17.37
N ASP A 101 31.27 29.37 18.47
CA ASP A 101 30.25 30.15 19.18
C ASP A 101 30.50 31.64 18.91
N VAL A 102 29.46 32.32 18.42
CA VAL A 102 29.49 33.74 18.07
C VAL A 102 29.91 34.59 19.28
N ASP A 103 29.40 34.30 20.48
CA ASP A 103 29.72 35.06 21.69
C ASP A 103 31.18 34.83 22.14
N ALA A 104 31.71 33.62 21.91
CA ALA A 104 33.11 33.32 22.16
C ALA A 104 34.03 34.05 21.18
N VAL A 105 33.67 34.08 19.89
CA VAL A 105 34.41 34.80 18.84
C VAL A 105 34.46 36.30 19.15
N LEU A 106 33.32 36.91 19.47
CA LEU A 106 33.24 38.35 19.74
C LEU A 106 34.06 38.76 20.99
N ARG A 107 34.02 37.96 22.06
CA ARG A 107 34.88 38.16 23.25
C ARG A 107 36.36 38.03 22.93
N ALA A 108 36.74 37.00 22.18
CA ALA A 108 38.11 36.81 21.75
C ALA A 108 38.60 37.99 20.88
N ILE A 109 37.73 38.56 20.04
CA ILE A 109 38.07 39.72 19.22
C ILE A 109 38.44 40.93 20.08
N VAL A 110 37.56 41.33 21.02
CA VAL A 110 37.82 42.52 21.85
C VAL A 110 39.02 42.32 22.79
N GLN A 111 39.20 41.12 23.35
CA GLN A 111 40.35 40.79 24.19
C GLN A 111 41.68 40.95 23.45
N ARG A 112 41.72 40.52 22.18
CA ARG A 112 42.90 40.65 21.33
C ARG A 112 43.11 42.08 20.85
N ALA A 113 42.07 42.81 20.46
CA ALA A 113 42.18 44.22 20.10
C ALA A 113 42.86 45.03 21.21
N ARG A 114 42.42 44.83 22.46
CA ARG A 114 42.98 45.48 23.64
C ARG A 114 44.46 45.13 23.85
N SER A 115 44.80 43.84 23.72
CA SER A 115 46.16 43.35 23.92
C SER A 115 47.11 43.82 22.81
N LEU A 116 46.64 43.84 21.56
CA LEU A 116 47.41 44.20 20.36
C LEU A 116 47.82 45.67 20.36
N LEU A 117 46.94 46.57 20.82
CA LEU A 117 47.22 48.00 20.92
C LEU A 117 47.70 48.46 22.30
N ALA A 118 47.73 47.56 23.29
CA ALA A 118 47.99 47.86 24.70
C ALA A 118 47.18 49.07 25.17
N THR A 119 45.85 48.99 25.02
CA THR A 119 44.90 50.01 25.48
C THR A 119 44.19 49.59 26.77
N ASP A 120 43.63 50.56 27.47
CA ASP A 120 42.84 50.33 28.67
C ASP A 120 41.58 49.50 28.34
N ILE A 121 40.94 49.81 27.21
CA ILE A 121 39.63 49.26 26.82
C ILE A 121 39.63 48.93 25.32
N ALA A 122 38.92 47.85 24.96
CA ALA A 122 38.49 47.60 23.60
C ALA A 122 37.03 47.14 23.59
N TYR A 123 36.30 47.47 22.53
CA TYR A 123 34.89 47.14 22.42
C TYR A 123 34.47 47.04 20.96
N LEU A 124 33.34 46.37 20.73
CA LEU A 124 32.81 46.09 19.40
C LEU A 124 31.31 46.37 19.37
N SER A 125 30.88 47.09 18.33
CA SER A 125 29.47 47.27 18.00
C SER A 125 29.11 46.49 16.74
N LEU A 126 27.89 45.98 16.67
CA LEU A 126 27.31 45.42 15.44
C LEU A 126 26.15 46.27 14.96
N ASN A 127 25.98 46.31 13.64
CA ASN A 127 24.90 47.05 13.00
C ASN A 127 23.60 46.24 13.07
N ASP A 128 22.50 46.92 13.38
CA ASP A 128 21.14 46.39 13.35
C ASP A 128 20.46 46.91 12.06
N PRO A 129 20.35 46.08 11.00
CA PRO A 129 19.81 46.55 9.73
C PRO A 129 18.31 46.84 9.78
N GLU A 130 17.57 46.28 10.74
CA GLU A 130 16.12 46.53 10.89
C GLU A 130 15.86 47.89 11.53
N ARG A 131 16.69 48.28 12.52
CA ARG A 131 16.57 49.56 13.23
C ARG A 131 17.39 50.69 12.63
N GLY A 132 18.39 50.37 11.80
CA GLY A 132 19.26 51.34 11.16
C GLY A 132 20.26 52.02 12.11
N ASP A 133 20.59 51.39 13.23
CA ASP A 133 21.54 51.88 14.24
C ASP A 133 22.65 50.84 14.52
N THR A 134 23.63 51.19 15.34
CA THR A 134 24.69 50.26 15.81
C THR A 134 24.61 50.14 17.32
N TYR A 135 24.84 48.94 17.86
CA TYR A 135 24.71 48.67 19.29
C TYR A 135 25.93 47.98 19.86
N MET A 136 26.26 48.34 21.09
CA MET A 136 27.36 47.72 21.82
C MET A 136 27.03 46.28 22.14
N LEU A 137 27.86 45.34 21.69
CA LEU A 137 27.61 43.91 21.86
C LEU A 137 28.59 43.29 22.85
N VAL A 138 29.88 43.58 22.70
CA VAL A 138 30.92 43.05 23.60
C VAL A 138 31.94 44.13 23.93
N THR A 139 32.36 44.20 25.19
CA THR A 139 33.39 45.11 25.69
C THR A 139 34.40 44.34 26.52
N GLU A 140 35.64 44.82 26.55
CA GLU A 140 36.73 44.30 27.38
C GLU A 140 37.41 45.48 28.09
N GLY A 141 37.49 45.43 29.43
CA GLY A 141 38.06 46.49 30.27
C GLY A 141 37.08 47.60 30.68
N SER A 142 35.84 47.58 30.17
CA SER A 142 34.76 48.52 30.53
C SER A 142 34.16 48.21 31.90
N VAL A 143 33.80 49.26 32.65
CA VAL A 143 33.16 49.16 33.98
C VAL A 143 31.78 49.82 34.07
N SER A 144 31.38 50.62 33.06
CA SER A 144 30.08 51.27 33.00
C SER A 144 29.03 50.40 32.31
N ALA A 145 28.00 49.99 33.06
CA ALA A 145 26.84 49.29 32.50
C ALA A 145 26.08 50.13 31.45
N ARG A 146 26.09 51.47 31.61
CA ARG A 146 25.46 52.39 30.65
C ARG A 146 26.22 52.39 29.32
N PHE A 147 27.54 52.33 29.37
CA PHE A 147 28.38 52.24 28.17
C PHE A 147 28.23 50.89 27.45
N GLN A 148 28.15 49.79 28.21
CA GLN A 148 27.98 48.43 27.68
C GLN A 148 26.66 48.20 26.93
N GLN A 149 25.63 49.02 27.18
CA GLN A 149 24.30 48.89 26.57
C GLN A 149 23.99 50.04 25.58
N LEU A 150 24.99 50.84 25.22
CA LEU A 150 24.82 52.01 24.37
C LEU A 150 24.45 51.62 22.93
N ARG A 151 23.49 52.35 22.35
CA ARG A 151 23.17 52.32 20.91
C ARG A 151 23.47 53.68 20.31
N LEU A 152 23.94 53.69 19.07
CA LEU A 152 24.36 54.89 18.35
C LEU A 152 23.68 54.92 16.97
N GLY A 153 23.09 56.06 16.60
CA GLY A 153 22.61 56.27 15.24
C GLY A 153 23.76 56.33 14.23
N MET A 154 23.47 56.05 12.95
CA MET A 154 24.47 56.19 11.89
C MET A 154 24.90 57.65 11.75
N GLY A 155 26.21 57.92 11.82
CA GLY A 155 26.79 59.26 11.85
C GLY A 155 26.88 59.92 13.25
N GLU A 156 26.28 59.32 14.29
CA GLU A 156 26.35 59.84 15.66
C GLU A 156 27.58 59.30 16.41
N GLY A 157 28.31 60.19 17.07
CA GLY A 157 29.58 59.89 17.72
C GLY A 157 30.66 59.40 16.75
N LEU A 158 31.82 59.05 17.30
CA LEU A 158 32.92 58.47 16.51
C LEU A 158 32.51 57.14 15.86
N GLY A 159 31.77 56.30 16.59
CA GLY A 159 31.34 54.98 16.12
C GLY A 159 30.34 55.01 14.97
N GLY A 160 29.31 55.85 15.07
CA GLY A 160 28.35 56.03 13.99
C GLY A 160 28.99 56.61 12.73
N LEU A 161 29.99 57.49 12.87
CA LEU A 161 30.74 58.03 11.73
C LEU A 161 31.57 56.95 11.01
N VAL A 162 32.26 56.08 11.76
CA VAL A 162 32.99 54.94 11.18
C VAL A 162 32.03 53.99 10.47
N ALA A 163 30.88 53.68 11.08
CA ALA A 163 29.86 52.82 10.50
C ALA A 163 29.28 53.39 9.19
N GLN A 164 29.04 54.70 9.14
CA GLN A 164 28.48 55.39 7.97
C GLN A 164 29.47 55.51 6.81
N THR A 165 30.73 55.80 7.11
CA THR A 165 31.74 56.15 6.08
C THR A 165 32.61 54.97 5.65
N ALA A 166 32.57 53.85 6.38
CA ALA A 166 33.44 52.69 6.20
C ALA A 166 34.94 53.05 6.24
N ARG A 167 35.32 54.05 7.04
CA ARG A 167 36.71 54.51 7.19
C ARG A 167 37.14 54.54 8.65
N PRO A 168 38.43 54.33 8.95
CA PRO A 168 38.92 54.45 10.32
C PRO A 168 38.96 55.91 10.78
N TYR A 169 38.53 56.17 12.01
CA TYR A 169 38.62 57.49 12.65
C TYR A 169 39.29 57.35 14.02
N VAL A 170 40.03 58.40 14.40
CA VAL A 170 40.76 58.47 15.67
C VAL A 170 40.62 59.86 16.26
N THR A 171 40.47 59.93 17.58
CA THR A 171 40.54 61.16 18.38
C THR A 171 41.51 60.98 19.55
N ASP A 172 42.32 62.00 19.83
CA ASP A 172 43.22 62.09 20.98
C ASP A 172 42.57 62.76 22.20
N ASP A 173 41.49 63.51 21.98
CA ASP A 173 40.56 64.03 22.99
C ASP A 173 39.13 64.02 22.44
N TYR A 174 38.34 63.05 22.89
CA TYR A 174 36.97 62.84 22.45
C TYR A 174 36.10 64.10 22.62
N PHE A 175 36.19 64.81 23.75
CA PHE A 175 35.27 65.91 24.05
C PHE A 175 35.60 67.21 23.32
N GLN A 176 36.79 67.34 22.74
CA GLN A 176 37.23 68.51 21.98
C GLN A 176 37.16 68.33 20.46
N ASP A 177 36.78 67.14 19.98
CA ASP A 177 36.83 66.81 18.57
C ASP A 177 35.52 67.13 17.83
N ALA A 178 35.48 68.28 17.15
CA ALA A 178 34.32 68.72 16.39
C ALA A 178 34.06 67.95 15.07
N ARG A 179 34.82 66.90 14.74
CA ARG A 179 34.70 66.16 13.46
C ARG A 179 33.52 65.20 13.41
N PHE A 180 32.91 64.85 14.54
CA PHE A 180 31.76 63.96 14.60
C PHE A 180 30.64 64.57 15.46
N GLN A 181 29.43 64.02 15.33
CA GLN A 181 28.27 64.55 16.04
C GLN A 181 28.25 64.07 17.50
N HIS A 182 28.43 64.99 18.43
CA HIS A 182 28.21 64.75 19.85
C HIS A 182 26.72 64.69 20.18
N THR A 183 26.31 63.73 21.00
CA THR A 183 24.94 63.63 21.53
C THR A 183 24.99 63.42 23.04
N ASP A 184 24.01 63.97 23.76
CA ASP A 184 23.97 63.90 25.23
C ASP A 184 24.05 62.46 25.76
N THR A 185 23.42 61.52 25.05
CA THR A 185 23.38 60.10 25.45
C THR A 185 24.76 59.44 25.31
N ILE A 186 25.45 59.66 24.19
CA ILE A 186 26.78 59.08 23.92
C ILE A 186 27.81 59.74 24.83
N ASP A 187 27.77 61.07 24.96
CA ASP A 187 28.76 61.83 25.73
C ASP A 187 28.69 61.53 27.22
N VAL A 188 27.49 61.34 27.77
CA VAL A 188 27.33 60.90 29.17
C VAL A 188 27.89 59.50 29.37
N ALA A 189 27.67 58.57 28.44
CA ALA A 189 28.20 57.21 28.54
C ALA A 189 29.74 57.18 28.41
N VAL A 190 30.30 57.95 27.47
CA VAL A 190 31.76 58.11 27.29
C VAL A 190 32.41 58.74 28.52
N ARG A 191 31.77 59.75 29.12
CA ARG A 191 32.24 60.39 30.35
C ARG A 191 32.18 59.47 31.57
N ASP A 192 31.13 58.66 31.67
CA ASP A 192 30.94 57.69 32.75
C ASP A 192 31.99 56.57 32.72
N GLU A 193 32.38 56.11 31.53
CA GLU A 193 33.47 55.14 31.34
C GLU A 193 34.86 55.78 31.46
N GLY A 194 34.94 57.11 31.29
CA GLY A 194 36.18 57.89 31.36
C GLY A 194 37.05 57.78 30.11
N LEU A 195 36.46 57.56 28.94
CA LEU A 195 37.24 57.46 27.68
C LEU A 195 37.71 58.85 27.23
N PHE A 196 38.97 58.93 26.84
CA PHE A 196 39.59 60.18 26.41
C PHE A 196 40.09 60.09 24.97
N ALA A 197 40.95 59.11 24.67
CA ALA A 197 41.43 58.85 23.31
C ALA A 197 40.74 57.59 22.77
N ILE A 198 40.23 57.65 21.54
CA ILE A 198 39.48 56.55 20.92
C ILE A 198 39.89 56.39 19.46
N VAL A 199 40.16 55.15 19.05
CA VAL A 199 40.26 54.75 17.64
C VAL A 199 39.14 53.77 17.31
N GLY A 200 38.46 53.99 16.19
CA GLY A 200 37.42 53.11 15.66
C GLY A 200 37.75 52.72 14.22
N VAL A 201 37.63 51.43 13.90
CA VAL A 201 37.84 50.89 12.56
C VAL A 201 36.63 50.04 12.14
N PRO A 202 36.25 50.05 10.86
CA PRO A 202 35.07 49.34 10.40
C PRO A 202 35.32 47.84 10.31
N LEU A 203 34.31 47.04 10.69
CA LEU A 203 34.24 45.61 10.40
C LEU A 203 33.49 45.44 9.07
N THR A 204 34.22 45.11 8.01
CA THR A 204 33.67 45.05 6.64
C THR A 204 33.60 43.63 6.09
N LEU A 205 32.47 43.30 5.46
CA LEU A 205 32.25 42.10 4.66
C LEU A 205 31.92 42.54 3.24
N GLY A 206 32.89 42.43 2.33
CA GLY A 206 32.77 42.98 0.99
C GLY A 206 32.46 44.49 1.02
N PRO A 207 31.36 44.96 0.41
CA PRO A 207 30.98 46.38 0.42
C PRO A 207 30.21 46.80 1.68
N GLN A 208 29.84 45.88 2.57
CA GLN A 208 28.97 46.14 3.72
C GLN A 208 29.77 46.31 5.02
N VAL A 209 29.44 47.33 5.81
CA VAL A 209 29.91 47.47 7.19
C VAL A 209 28.94 46.72 8.11
N ILE A 210 29.43 45.71 8.82
CA ILE A 210 28.63 44.93 9.78
C ILE A 210 28.78 45.42 11.22
N GLY A 211 29.75 46.28 11.48
CA GLY A 211 30.01 46.79 12.82
C GLY A 211 31.26 47.64 12.88
N VAL A 212 31.67 48.00 14.10
CA VAL A 212 32.87 48.80 14.35
C VAL A 212 33.65 48.20 15.51
N LEU A 213 34.96 48.08 15.34
CA LEU A 213 35.89 47.66 16.39
C LEU A 213 36.64 48.88 16.93
N PHE A 214 36.71 48.99 18.25
CA PHE A 214 37.27 50.14 18.93
C PHE A 214 38.37 49.75 19.91
N ALA A 215 39.31 50.66 20.08
CA ALA A 215 40.27 50.65 21.17
C ALA A 215 40.36 52.06 21.77
N ALA A 216 40.40 52.15 23.10
CA ALA A 216 40.33 53.43 23.80
C ALA A 216 41.19 53.45 25.07
N ASP A 217 41.68 54.64 25.41
CA ASP A 217 42.43 54.91 26.64
C ASP A 217 41.72 55.97 27.48
N ARG A 218 41.86 55.85 28.81
CA ARG A 218 41.33 56.82 29.78
C ARG A 218 42.22 58.06 29.95
N ARG A 219 43.26 58.18 29.12
CA ARG A 219 44.22 59.28 29.08
C ARG A 219 44.42 59.74 27.64
N ALA A 220 44.88 60.98 27.47
CA ALA A 220 45.29 61.49 26.18
C ALA A 220 46.37 60.59 25.56
N ARG A 221 46.14 60.17 24.32
CA ARG A 221 47.06 59.34 23.52
C ARG A 221 46.87 59.66 22.05
N VAL A 222 47.98 59.77 21.34
CA VAL A 222 47.99 59.82 19.88
C VAL A 222 48.18 58.40 19.36
N PHE A 223 47.24 57.89 18.57
CA PHE A 223 47.43 56.62 17.87
C PHE A 223 48.19 56.86 16.56
N GLU A 224 49.29 56.14 16.38
CA GLU A 224 50.13 56.22 15.18
C GLU A 224 49.45 55.55 13.97
N ARG A 225 49.88 55.88 12.75
CA ARG A 225 49.28 55.34 11.52
C ARG A 225 49.40 53.82 11.44
N GLU A 226 50.51 53.30 11.95
CA GLU A 226 50.83 51.89 12.05
C GLU A 226 49.83 51.17 12.98
N GLN A 227 49.48 51.78 14.12
CA GLN A 227 48.49 51.26 15.06
C GLN A 227 47.08 51.21 14.45
N ILE A 228 46.69 52.25 13.70
CA ILE A 228 45.40 52.30 13.00
C ILE A 228 45.35 51.21 11.91
N ALA A 229 46.43 51.05 11.13
CA ALA A 229 46.53 50.04 10.09
C ALA A 229 46.51 48.61 10.66
N LEU A 230 47.16 48.39 11.80
CA LEU A 230 47.16 47.12 12.52
C LEU A 230 45.75 46.75 13.01
N LEU A 231 45.05 47.68 13.67
CA LEU A 231 43.67 47.47 14.12
C LEU A 231 42.71 47.26 12.94
N GLY A 232 42.89 48.00 11.85
CA GLY A 232 42.09 47.82 10.62
C GLY A 232 42.30 46.45 9.98
N SER A 233 43.54 45.95 9.94
CA SER A 233 43.84 44.60 9.44
C SER A 233 43.21 43.53 10.34
N PHE A 234 43.27 43.73 11.65
CA PHE A 234 42.62 42.84 12.60
C PHE A 234 41.08 42.86 12.47
N ALA A 235 40.49 44.03 12.25
CA ALA A 235 39.05 44.18 12.02
C ALA A 235 38.57 43.43 10.77
N ALA A 236 39.36 43.43 9.69
CA ALA A 236 39.05 42.63 8.50
C ALA A 236 39.01 41.12 8.79
N LEU A 237 39.95 40.61 9.59
CA LEU A 237 39.96 39.20 10.04
C LEU A 237 38.78 38.89 10.96
N ALA A 238 38.50 39.80 11.90
CA ALA A 238 37.37 39.67 12.82
C ALA A 238 36.03 39.61 12.09
N ALA A 239 35.83 40.46 11.08
CA ALA A 239 34.61 40.46 10.27
C ALA A 239 34.38 39.13 9.55
N ALA A 240 35.44 38.54 8.97
CA ALA A 240 35.36 37.23 8.32
C ALA A 240 35.06 36.09 9.31
N ALA A 241 35.63 36.15 10.52
CA ALA A 241 35.38 35.16 11.57
C ALA A 241 33.93 35.20 12.09
N ILE A 242 33.37 36.41 12.27
CA ILE A 242 31.97 36.60 12.67
C ILE A 242 31.02 36.02 11.61
N ASP A 243 31.26 36.31 10.33
CA ASP A 243 30.43 35.81 9.21
C ASP A 243 30.43 34.29 9.13
N THR A 244 31.63 33.68 9.17
CA THR A 244 31.79 32.22 9.11
C THR A 244 31.04 31.53 10.25
N THR A 245 31.10 32.09 11.46
CA THR A 245 30.44 31.52 12.65
C THR A 245 28.92 31.64 12.56
N ASN A 246 28.41 32.77 12.08
CA ASN A 246 26.97 32.97 11.84
C ASN A 246 26.45 32.00 10.78
N LEU A 247 27.18 31.82 9.67
CA LEU A 247 26.81 30.88 8.60
C LEU A 247 26.79 29.43 9.07
N LEU A 248 27.81 29.01 9.82
CA LEU A 248 27.88 27.65 10.39
C LEU A 248 26.74 27.39 11.37
N THR A 249 26.42 28.36 12.22
CA THR A 249 25.31 28.24 13.19
C THR A 249 23.96 28.13 12.47
N GLY A 250 23.73 28.95 11.45
CA GLY A 250 22.48 28.91 10.66
C GLY A 250 22.30 27.60 9.88
N THR A 251 23.37 27.09 9.26
CA THR A 251 23.33 25.82 8.50
C THR A 251 23.05 24.61 9.41
N GLN A 252 23.64 24.55 10.60
CA GLN A 252 23.36 23.48 11.58
C GLN A 252 21.91 23.51 12.06
N ALA A 253 21.36 24.69 12.36
CA ALA A 253 19.96 24.83 12.76
C ALA A 253 19.00 24.37 11.65
N ALA A 254 19.31 24.70 10.39
CA ALA A 254 18.53 24.25 9.24
C ALA A 254 18.57 22.73 9.06
N LEU A 255 19.74 22.10 9.19
CA LEU A 255 19.89 20.63 9.13
C LEU A 255 19.07 19.93 10.21
N ALA A 256 19.19 20.38 11.46
CA ALA A 256 18.41 19.82 12.58
C ALA A 256 16.88 20.00 12.39
N GLY A 257 16.46 21.06 11.70
CA GLY A 257 15.06 21.26 11.31
C GLY A 257 14.61 20.27 10.24
N LEU A 258 15.45 20.03 9.23
CA LEU A 258 15.19 19.09 8.15
C LEU A 258 15.14 17.64 8.64
N GLU A 259 16.06 17.24 9.52
CA GLU A 259 16.08 15.90 10.13
C GLU A 259 14.78 15.62 10.90
N ARG A 260 14.35 16.54 11.77
CA ARG A 260 13.06 16.42 12.48
C ARG A 260 11.86 16.35 11.54
N ALA A 261 11.86 17.11 10.44
CA ALA A 261 10.79 17.03 9.45
C ALA A 261 10.78 15.68 8.72
N ASN A 262 11.96 15.15 8.38
CA ASN A 262 12.11 13.83 7.76
C ASN A 262 11.67 12.70 8.68
N GLU A 263 12.01 12.73 9.97
CA GLU A 263 11.54 11.74 10.95
C GLU A 263 10.00 11.68 10.98
N VAL A 264 9.34 12.85 11.03
CA VAL A 264 7.86 12.92 11.01
C VAL A 264 7.26 12.38 9.71
N ILE A 265 7.93 12.60 8.56
CA ILE A 265 7.48 12.07 7.26
C ILE A 265 7.66 10.55 7.19
N GLN A 266 8.77 10.03 7.70
CA GLN A 266 9.05 8.59 7.72
C GLN A 266 8.05 7.83 8.60
N ASP A 267 7.76 8.33 9.79
CA ASP A 267 6.76 7.72 10.70
C ASP A 267 5.37 7.65 10.07
N ARG A 268 4.97 8.69 9.31
CA ARG A 268 3.68 8.70 8.59
C ARG A 268 3.67 7.77 7.37
N SER A 269 4.79 7.64 6.67
CA SER A 269 4.88 6.84 5.44
C SER A 269 4.83 5.34 5.74
N ALA A 270 5.47 4.88 6.81
CA ALA A 270 5.48 3.47 7.22
C ALA A 270 4.09 2.89 7.56
N VAL A 271 3.14 3.76 7.94
CA VAL A 271 1.74 3.37 8.20
C VAL A 271 0.95 3.24 6.89
N ILE A 272 1.24 4.08 5.89
CA ILE A 272 0.57 4.05 4.59
C ILE A 272 1.06 2.86 3.75
N GLU A 273 2.36 2.58 3.77
CA GLU A 273 2.94 1.47 3.01
C GLU A 273 2.42 0.10 3.48
N ARG A 274 2.38 -0.16 4.79
CA ARG A 274 1.82 -1.40 5.34
C ARG A 274 0.35 -1.62 4.91
N ALA A 275 -0.47 -0.56 4.95
CA ALA A 275 -1.85 -0.66 4.51
C ALA A 275 -1.97 -0.96 2.99
N SER A 276 -1.07 -0.40 2.17
CA SER A 276 -1.05 -0.64 0.72
C SER A 276 -0.58 -2.06 0.37
N GLU A 277 0.46 -2.56 1.04
CA GLU A 277 1.00 -3.90 0.79
C GLU A 277 -0.04 -4.99 1.07
N VAL A 278 -0.82 -4.84 2.15
CA VAL A 278 -1.92 -5.77 2.43
C VAL A 278 -3.00 -5.71 1.34
N HIS A 279 -3.32 -4.53 0.82
CA HIS A 279 -4.27 -4.41 -0.29
C HIS A 279 -3.78 -5.12 -1.54
N ASP A 280 -2.51 -4.94 -1.92
CA ASP A 280 -1.92 -5.57 -3.09
C ASP A 280 -1.87 -7.10 -2.94
N ARG A 281 -1.50 -7.60 -1.76
CA ARG A 281 -1.48 -9.05 -1.44
C ARG A 281 -2.89 -9.65 -1.50
N LEU A 282 -3.90 -8.96 -0.96
CA LEU A 282 -5.30 -9.40 -1.03
C LEU A 282 -5.84 -9.36 -2.46
N ALA A 283 -5.51 -8.33 -3.25
CA ALA A 283 -5.90 -8.23 -4.65
C ALA A 283 -5.27 -9.35 -5.50
N GLU A 284 -4.00 -9.68 -5.25
CA GLU A 284 -3.31 -10.77 -5.92
C GLU A 284 -3.96 -12.14 -5.61
N LEU A 285 -4.41 -12.36 -4.37
CA LEU A 285 -5.15 -13.57 -4.01
C LEU A 285 -6.44 -13.70 -4.82
N VAL A 286 -7.19 -12.62 -5.01
CA VAL A 286 -8.39 -12.64 -5.86
C VAL A 286 -8.04 -12.95 -7.31
N LEU A 287 -6.97 -12.35 -7.86
CA LEU A 287 -6.54 -12.57 -9.24
C LEU A 287 -6.06 -14.01 -9.51
N ARG A 288 -5.46 -14.66 -8.51
CA ARG A 288 -5.05 -16.07 -8.59
C ARG A 288 -6.19 -17.07 -8.37
N GLY A 289 -7.41 -16.59 -8.11
CA GLY A 289 -8.59 -17.42 -7.87
C GLY A 289 -8.73 -17.92 -6.43
N GLY A 290 -8.06 -17.27 -5.48
CA GLY A 290 -8.16 -17.57 -4.05
C GLY A 290 -9.59 -17.47 -3.52
N GLY A 291 -9.88 -18.25 -2.48
CA GLY A 291 -11.13 -18.26 -1.76
C GLY A 291 -11.15 -17.33 -0.55
N VAL A 292 -12.33 -17.26 0.07
CA VAL A 292 -12.54 -16.51 1.31
C VAL A 292 -11.57 -16.96 2.42
N HIS A 293 -11.28 -18.26 2.49
CA HIS A 293 -10.31 -18.82 3.45
C HIS A 293 -8.87 -18.32 3.21
N ASP A 294 -8.48 -18.10 1.95
CA ASP A 294 -7.14 -17.57 1.62
C ASP A 294 -7.01 -16.10 2.05
N VAL A 295 -8.09 -15.33 1.89
CA VAL A 295 -8.18 -13.94 2.36
C VAL A 295 -8.09 -13.90 3.89
N ALA A 296 -8.87 -14.72 4.59
CA ALA A 296 -8.85 -14.81 6.05
C ALA A 296 -7.45 -15.22 6.57
N ALA A 297 -6.81 -16.21 5.95
CA ALA A 297 -5.47 -16.66 6.32
C ALA A 297 -4.40 -15.57 6.10
N ALA A 298 -4.46 -14.84 4.99
CA ALA A 298 -3.51 -13.76 4.72
C ALA A 298 -3.63 -12.61 5.73
N VAL A 299 -4.84 -12.31 6.18
CA VAL A 299 -5.10 -11.26 7.16
C VAL A 299 -4.73 -11.73 8.57
N ALA A 300 -4.99 -12.99 8.89
CA ALA A 300 -4.52 -13.62 10.13
C ALA A 300 -3.00 -13.53 10.30
N GLU A 301 -2.23 -13.74 9.22
CA GLU A 301 -0.77 -13.60 9.22
C GLU A 301 -0.31 -12.15 9.48
N VAL A 302 -1.02 -11.17 8.93
CA VAL A 302 -0.69 -9.75 9.08
C VAL A 302 -1.05 -9.22 10.47
N LEU A 303 -2.20 -9.64 11.00
CA LEU A 303 -2.73 -9.17 12.27
C LEU A 303 -2.26 -10.01 13.48
N ASP A 304 -1.41 -11.02 13.25
CA ASP A 304 -0.95 -11.99 14.26
C ASP A 304 -2.10 -12.55 15.12
N GLY A 305 -3.20 -12.93 14.46
CA GLY A 305 -4.45 -13.28 15.13
C GLY A 305 -5.31 -14.27 14.33
N ALA A 306 -6.27 -14.90 14.99
CA ALA A 306 -7.17 -15.83 14.33
C ALA A 306 -8.31 -15.08 13.63
N VAL A 307 -8.32 -15.11 12.29
CA VAL A 307 -9.37 -14.51 11.47
C VAL A 307 -10.20 -15.61 10.80
N GLU A 308 -11.51 -15.56 10.96
CA GLU A 308 -12.46 -16.48 10.34
C GLU A 308 -13.53 -15.71 9.55
N PHE A 309 -13.98 -16.28 8.44
CA PHE A 309 -15.20 -15.84 7.79
C PHE A 309 -16.39 -16.65 8.30
N THR A 310 -17.40 -15.95 8.76
CA THR A 310 -18.65 -16.54 9.25
C THR A 310 -19.81 -16.06 8.42
N GLU A 311 -20.68 -16.96 7.97
CA GLU A 311 -21.94 -16.59 7.32
C GLU A 311 -22.87 -15.82 8.27
N THR A 312 -23.89 -15.15 7.75
CA THR A 312 -24.81 -14.26 8.49
C THR A 312 -25.41 -14.88 9.77
N GLY A 313 -25.61 -16.20 9.81
CA GLY A 313 -26.14 -16.90 10.98
C GLY A 313 -25.13 -17.24 12.08
N GLY A 314 -23.82 -17.14 11.80
CA GLY A 314 -22.73 -17.45 12.73
C GLY A 314 -22.28 -16.27 13.59
N THR A 315 -22.69 -15.05 13.25
CA THR A 315 -22.30 -13.81 13.94
C THR A 315 -23.44 -13.16 14.72
N PRO A 316 -23.14 -12.45 15.82
CA PRO A 316 -24.11 -11.59 16.49
C PRO A 316 -24.72 -10.57 15.52
N ALA A 317 -26.04 -10.65 15.31
CA ALA A 317 -26.75 -9.82 14.34
C ALA A 317 -26.59 -8.31 14.60
N GLU A 318 -26.56 -7.91 15.88
CA GLU A 318 -26.38 -6.50 16.27
C GLU A 318 -25.01 -5.95 15.85
N ALA A 319 -23.94 -6.73 16.05
CA ALA A 319 -22.59 -6.32 15.69
C ALA A 319 -22.39 -6.30 14.16
N LEU A 320 -22.96 -7.27 13.46
CA LEU A 320 -22.93 -7.32 12.00
C LEU A 320 -23.64 -6.10 11.39
N GLU A 321 -24.82 -5.74 11.91
CA GLU A 321 -25.57 -4.59 11.42
C GLU A 321 -24.89 -3.26 11.76
N ALA A 322 -24.32 -3.13 12.97
CA ALA A 322 -23.53 -1.97 13.34
C ALA A 322 -22.32 -1.78 12.41
N SER A 323 -21.55 -2.84 12.16
CA SER A 323 -20.41 -2.79 11.24
C SER A 323 -20.83 -2.42 9.81
N ARG A 324 -21.96 -2.96 9.33
CA ARG A 324 -22.51 -2.63 8.01
C ARG A 324 -22.93 -1.16 7.90
N ALA A 325 -23.65 -0.66 8.91
CA ALA A 325 -24.19 0.70 8.92
C ALA A 325 -23.07 1.76 9.05
N GLU A 326 -22.07 1.48 9.86
CA GLU A 326 -20.93 2.38 10.08
C GLU A 326 -19.87 2.25 8.99
N GLY A 327 -19.82 1.13 8.27
CA GLY A 327 -18.77 0.83 7.29
C GLY A 327 -17.41 0.54 7.94
N HIS A 328 -17.41 0.21 9.23
CA HIS A 328 -16.22 0.01 10.06
C HIS A 328 -16.26 -1.33 10.79
N ALA A 329 -15.09 -1.85 11.15
CA ALA A 329 -15.02 -3.00 12.05
C ALA A 329 -15.49 -2.56 13.45
N VAL A 330 -16.35 -3.34 14.08
CA VAL A 330 -16.88 -3.05 15.43
C VAL A 330 -16.41 -4.09 16.42
N ARG A 331 -16.20 -3.64 17.66
CA ARG A 331 -15.82 -4.53 18.76
C ARG A 331 -17.05 -5.19 19.37
N HIS A 332 -17.00 -6.50 19.53
CA HIS A 332 -18.02 -7.28 20.23
C HIS A 332 -17.36 -8.24 21.23
N GLY A 333 -17.25 -7.82 22.50
CA GLY A 333 -16.56 -8.58 23.53
C GLY A 333 -15.03 -8.59 23.32
N PRO A 334 -14.38 -9.77 23.24
CA PRO A 334 -12.96 -9.90 22.93
C PRO A 334 -12.64 -9.85 21.42
N ASP A 335 -13.66 -9.83 20.57
CA ASP A 335 -13.51 -10.02 19.12
C ASP A 335 -13.85 -8.75 18.34
N TRP A 336 -13.29 -8.64 17.13
CA TRP A 336 -13.61 -7.59 16.17
C TRP A 336 -14.35 -8.18 14.97
N ILE A 337 -15.41 -7.51 14.54
CA ILE A 337 -16.32 -7.97 13.49
C ILE A 337 -16.34 -6.92 12.39
N ALA A 338 -16.00 -7.33 11.16
CA ALA A 338 -16.12 -6.52 9.97
C ALA A 338 -17.14 -7.14 9.01
N ALA A 339 -18.19 -6.40 8.68
CA ALA A 339 -19.27 -6.86 7.81
C ALA A 339 -18.77 -7.11 6.39
N VAL A 340 -19.07 -8.30 5.86
CA VAL A 340 -18.84 -8.66 4.47
C VAL A 340 -20.17 -8.46 3.72
N ALA A 341 -20.36 -7.23 3.24
CA ALA A 341 -21.55 -6.81 2.52
C ALA A 341 -21.23 -6.10 1.20
N ALA A 342 -22.17 -6.13 0.25
CA ALA A 342 -22.15 -5.36 -0.98
C ALA A 342 -23.52 -4.69 -1.19
N GLY A 343 -23.60 -3.39 -0.92
CA GLY A 343 -24.87 -2.65 -0.92
C GLY A 343 -25.79 -3.13 0.21
N GLU A 344 -27.02 -3.51 -0.13
CA GLU A 344 -27.99 -4.07 0.84
C GLU A 344 -27.79 -5.57 1.10
N GLU A 345 -26.89 -6.22 0.36
CA GLU A 345 -26.66 -7.65 0.48
C GLU A 345 -25.56 -7.93 1.50
N VAL A 346 -25.86 -8.81 2.48
CA VAL A 346 -24.93 -9.22 3.53
C VAL A 346 -24.58 -10.70 3.34
N PHE A 347 -23.30 -10.98 3.12
CA PHE A 347 -22.80 -12.33 2.95
C PHE A 347 -22.36 -12.97 4.27
N GLY A 348 -21.98 -12.15 5.25
CA GLY A 348 -21.45 -12.61 6.54
C GLY A 348 -20.54 -11.56 7.17
N ALA A 349 -19.55 -12.01 7.94
CA ALA A 349 -18.53 -11.16 8.55
C ALA A 349 -17.16 -11.84 8.55
N LEU A 350 -16.11 -11.02 8.59
CA LEU A 350 -14.79 -11.46 9.08
C LEU A 350 -14.72 -11.17 10.57
N VAL A 351 -14.33 -12.19 11.34
CA VAL A 351 -14.20 -12.11 12.79
C VAL A 351 -12.74 -12.33 13.16
N LEU A 352 -12.14 -11.34 13.83
CA LEU A 352 -10.82 -11.44 14.44
C LEU A 352 -10.98 -11.76 15.92
N HIS A 353 -10.45 -12.89 16.36
CA HIS A 353 -10.62 -13.37 17.73
C HIS A 353 -9.53 -12.90 18.69
N GLY A 354 -9.94 -12.56 19.92
CA GLY A 354 -9.02 -12.40 21.05
C GLY A 354 -8.09 -11.18 21.00
N HIS A 355 -8.46 -10.14 20.25
CA HIS A 355 -7.64 -8.94 20.04
C HIS A 355 -8.33 -7.68 20.59
N PRO A 356 -8.39 -7.46 21.92
CA PRO A 356 -9.22 -6.42 22.53
C PRO A 356 -8.80 -4.98 22.21
N ASP A 357 -7.50 -4.77 21.96
CA ASP A 357 -6.91 -3.47 21.65
C ASP A 357 -6.30 -3.52 20.23
N LEU A 358 -7.16 -3.42 19.22
CA LEU A 358 -6.75 -3.37 17.81
C LEU A 358 -6.42 -1.93 17.44
N ASP A 359 -5.25 -1.70 16.86
CA ASP A 359 -4.87 -0.35 16.45
C ASP A 359 -5.66 0.11 15.20
N PRO A 360 -5.75 1.42 14.90
CA PRO A 360 -6.52 1.91 13.75
C PRO A 360 -6.02 1.45 12.38
N VAL A 361 -4.76 1.03 12.26
CA VAL A 361 -4.17 0.48 11.02
C VAL A 361 -4.63 -0.96 10.83
N ASP A 362 -4.60 -1.75 11.90
CA ASP A 362 -5.04 -3.14 11.93
C ASP A 362 -6.56 -3.25 11.77
N GLN A 363 -7.33 -2.34 12.37
CA GLN A 363 -8.76 -2.21 12.15
C GLN A 363 -9.08 -1.98 10.68
N ARG A 364 -8.37 -1.01 10.04
CA ARG A 364 -8.51 -0.74 8.59
C ARG A 364 -8.09 -1.93 7.73
N THR A 365 -7.13 -2.72 8.19
CA THR A 365 -6.70 -3.94 7.50
C THR A 365 -7.82 -4.98 7.48
N LEU A 366 -8.49 -5.21 8.62
CA LEU A 366 -9.66 -6.08 8.71
C LEU A 366 -10.83 -5.57 7.84
N GLU A 367 -11.10 -4.26 7.84
CA GLU A 367 -12.13 -3.63 7.00
C GLU A 367 -11.86 -3.82 5.49
N ARG A 368 -10.61 -3.60 5.06
CA ARG A 368 -10.20 -3.82 3.66
C ARG A 368 -10.34 -5.28 3.28
N ALA A 369 -9.97 -6.20 4.16
CA ALA A 369 -10.17 -7.63 3.94
C ALA A 369 -11.65 -7.98 3.78
N ALA A 370 -12.53 -7.40 4.59
CA ALA A 370 -13.97 -7.63 4.48
C ALA A 370 -14.49 -7.13 3.13
N MET A 371 -14.05 -5.95 2.68
CA MET A 371 -14.39 -5.41 1.36
C MET A 371 -13.92 -6.31 0.20
N VAL A 372 -12.67 -6.80 0.25
CA VAL A 372 -12.15 -7.74 -0.76
C VAL A 372 -12.95 -9.05 -0.75
N THR A 373 -13.30 -9.55 0.43
CA THR A 373 -14.14 -10.74 0.59
C THR A 373 -15.53 -10.52 -0.01
N SER A 374 -16.14 -9.33 0.18
CA SER A 374 -17.43 -8.97 -0.44
C SER A 374 -17.35 -9.02 -1.96
N LEU A 375 -16.29 -8.45 -2.54
CA LEU A 375 -16.07 -8.46 -3.99
C LEU A 375 -15.90 -9.89 -4.52
N LEU A 376 -15.15 -10.73 -3.80
CA LEU A 376 -14.96 -12.13 -4.16
C LEU A 376 -16.28 -12.90 -4.17
N LEU A 377 -17.10 -12.75 -3.11
CA LEU A 377 -18.38 -13.43 -2.98
C LEU A 377 -19.40 -12.93 -4.01
N LEU A 378 -19.45 -11.62 -4.25
CA LEU A 378 -20.28 -11.02 -5.29
C LEU A 378 -19.90 -11.53 -6.69
N ALA A 379 -18.60 -11.60 -7.00
CA ALA A 379 -18.12 -12.11 -8.28
C ALA A 379 -18.49 -13.59 -8.47
N ARG A 380 -18.30 -14.43 -7.44
CA ARG A 380 -18.70 -15.86 -7.47
C ARG A 380 -20.20 -16.03 -7.66
N ARG A 381 -21.01 -15.26 -6.94
CA ARG A 381 -22.47 -15.29 -7.07
C ARG A 381 -22.91 -14.87 -8.47
N SER A 382 -22.36 -13.77 -8.99
CA SER A 382 -22.64 -13.28 -10.35
C SER A 382 -22.26 -14.29 -11.43
N ALA A 383 -21.10 -14.95 -11.28
CA ALA A 383 -20.67 -16.02 -12.17
C ALA A 383 -21.65 -17.22 -12.13
N ALA A 384 -22.06 -17.66 -10.94
CA ALA A 384 -23.03 -18.75 -10.79
C ALA A 384 -24.43 -18.39 -11.33
N GLU A 385 -24.87 -17.14 -11.20
CA GLU A 385 -26.11 -16.65 -11.83
C GLU A 385 -26.01 -16.60 -13.36
N ALA A 386 -24.87 -16.14 -13.89
CA ALA A 386 -24.61 -16.12 -15.33
C ALA A 386 -24.56 -17.54 -15.91
N GLU A 387 -23.87 -18.47 -15.26
CA GLU A 387 -23.84 -19.88 -15.70
C GLU A 387 -25.23 -20.51 -15.70
N ARG A 388 -26.03 -20.30 -14.63
CA ARG A 388 -27.42 -20.77 -14.57
C ARG A 388 -28.26 -20.21 -15.71
N ARG A 389 -28.07 -18.93 -16.07
CA ARG A 389 -28.75 -18.31 -17.22
C ARG A 389 -28.36 -18.99 -18.53
N VAL A 390 -27.07 -19.24 -18.76
CA VAL A 390 -26.58 -19.90 -19.98
C VAL A 390 -27.08 -21.35 -20.09
N ARG A 391 -27.13 -22.10 -18.97
CA ARG A 391 -27.74 -23.44 -18.91
C ARG A 391 -29.24 -23.41 -19.23
N GLY A 392 -29.98 -22.43 -18.69
CA GLY A 392 -31.40 -22.22 -18.98
C GLY A 392 -31.67 -21.92 -20.45
N GLU A 393 -30.91 -20.99 -21.04
CA GLU A 393 -31.01 -20.65 -22.47
C GLU A 393 -30.73 -21.86 -23.37
N LEU A 394 -29.77 -22.72 -23.01
CA LEU A 394 -29.52 -23.95 -23.75
C LEU A 394 -30.70 -24.93 -23.67
N LEU A 395 -31.34 -25.05 -22.50
CA LEU A 395 -32.52 -25.91 -22.37
C LEU A 395 -33.71 -25.34 -23.17
N ASP A 396 -33.90 -24.02 -23.16
CA ASP A 396 -34.92 -23.37 -23.99
C ASP A 396 -34.66 -23.61 -25.48
N ASP A 397 -33.41 -23.48 -25.93
CA ASP A 397 -33.03 -23.80 -27.31
C ASP A 397 -33.27 -25.27 -27.66
N LEU A 398 -33.09 -26.21 -26.71
CA LEU A 398 -33.42 -27.63 -26.89
C LEU A 398 -34.93 -27.87 -26.95
N LEU A 399 -35.72 -27.15 -26.15
CA LEU A 399 -37.18 -27.21 -26.18
C LEU A 399 -37.77 -26.63 -27.48
N ASP A 400 -37.10 -25.63 -28.07
CA ASP A 400 -37.52 -24.94 -29.29
C ASP A 400 -36.72 -25.41 -30.55
N ALA A 401 -36.00 -26.55 -30.46
CA ALA A 401 -34.93 -26.97 -31.38
C ALA A 401 -35.32 -27.30 -32.84
N ARG A 402 -36.58 -27.12 -33.27
CA ARG A 402 -37.04 -27.56 -34.61
C ARG A 402 -36.20 -27.02 -35.77
N ASP A 403 -35.61 -25.83 -35.59
CA ASP A 403 -34.80 -25.13 -36.60
C ASP A 403 -33.35 -24.83 -36.12
N ARG A 404 -32.87 -25.50 -35.07
CA ARG A 404 -31.53 -25.26 -34.49
C ARG A 404 -30.50 -26.29 -34.98
N ASP A 405 -29.24 -25.87 -35.18
CA ASP A 405 -28.16 -26.78 -35.56
C ASP A 405 -27.77 -27.71 -34.39
N PRO A 406 -27.94 -29.03 -34.52
CA PRO A 406 -27.61 -29.99 -33.45
C PRO A 406 -26.13 -29.99 -33.06
N ARG A 407 -25.20 -29.61 -33.97
CA ARG A 407 -23.77 -29.56 -33.65
C ARG A 407 -23.47 -28.43 -32.67
N LEU A 408 -24.04 -27.25 -32.89
CA LEU A 408 -23.88 -26.10 -32.02
C LEU A 408 -24.44 -26.35 -30.62
N LEU A 409 -25.59 -27.05 -30.54
CA LEU A 409 -26.20 -27.45 -29.27
C LEU A 409 -25.33 -28.45 -28.51
N ARG A 410 -24.77 -29.45 -29.21
CA ARG A 410 -23.82 -30.42 -28.62
C ARG A 410 -22.56 -29.74 -28.09
N GLU A 411 -21.97 -28.81 -28.84
CA GLU A 411 -20.78 -28.05 -28.40
C GLU A 411 -21.06 -27.17 -27.17
N ARG A 412 -22.22 -26.50 -27.13
CA ARG A 412 -22.63 -25.71 -25.96
C ARG A 412 -22.86 -26.59 -24.73
N ALA A 413 -23.50 -27.74 -24.90
CA ALA A 413 -23.75 -28.68 -23.80
C ALA A 413 -22.44 -29.24 -23.22
N ALA A 414 -21.48 -29.61 -24.08
CA ALA A 414 -20.17 -30.08 -23.64
C ALA A 414 -19.40 -29.04 -22.81
N ARG A 415 -19.52 -27.74 -23.12
CA ARG A 415 -18.89 -26.65 -22.32
C ARG A 415 -19.53 -26.47 -20.94
N LEU A 416 -20.78 -26.92 -20.78
CA LEU A 416 -21.55 -26.85 -19.53
C LEU A 416 -21.53 -28.17 -18.77
N ASP A 417 -20.70 -29.13 -19.21
CA ASP A 417 -20.60 -30.47 -18.63
C ASP A 417 -21.95 -31.21 -18.63
N ALA A 418 -22.72 -31.03 -19.70
CA ALA A 418 -23.97 -31.74 -19.97
C ALA A 418 -23.79 -32.62 -21.22
N ASP A 419 -23.68 -33.93 -21.02
CA ASP A 419 -23.46 -34.88 -22.10
C ASP A 419 -24.78 -35.27 -22.78
N LEU A 420 -25.12 -34.62 -23.90
CA LEU A 420 -26.33 -34.91 -24.68
C LEU A 420 -26.34 -36.29 -25.40
N ASP A 421 -25.22 -37.02 -25.41
CA ASP A 421 -25.16 -38.37 -25.97
C ASP A 421 -25.59 -39.45 -24.94
N ALA A 422 -25.64 -39.10 -23.65
CA ALA A 422 -26.19 -39.94 -22.60
C ALA A 422 -27.72 -40.15 -22.72
N THR A 423 -28.25 -41.09 -21.93
CA THR A 423 -29.70 -41.27 -21.77
C THR A 423 -30.22 -40.27 -20.75
N HIS A 424 -31.31 -39.56 -21.06
CA HIS A 424 -31.88 -38.54 -20.18
C HIS A 424 -33.37 -38.76 -19.93
N ALA A 425 -33.90 -38.16 -18.87
CA ALA A 425 -35.32 -37.90 -18.73
C ALA A 425 -35.58 -36.39 -18.66
N VAL A 426 -36.69 -35.96 -19.25
CA VAL A 426 -37.17 -34.59 -19.09
C VAL A 426 -38.22 -34.57 -17.98
N LEU A 427 -37.98 -33.75 -16.98
CA LEU A 427 -38.83 -33.61 -15.79
C LEU A 427 -39.56 -32.27 -15.84
N ALA A 428 -40.88 -32.31 -15.80
CA ALA A 428 -41.71 -31.14 -15.51
C ALA A 428 -41.95 -31.09 -13.99
N THR A 429 -41.77 -29.93 -13.37
CA THR A 429 -41.90 -29.76 -11.92
C THR A 429 -42.76 -28.54 -11.58
N ARG A 430 -43.59 -28.67 -10.54
CA ARG A 430 -44.50 -27.61 -10.09
C ARG A 430 -44.70 -27.67 -8.59
N LEU A 431 -44.82 -26.51 -7.95
CA LEU A 431 -45.24 -26.41 -6.55
C LEU A 431 -46.74 -26.66 -6.45
N ASP A 432 -47.16 -27.41 -5.44
CA ASP A 432 -48.58 -27.75 -5.25
C ASP A 432 -49.38 -26.68 -4.50
N ALA A 433 -48.71 -25.66 -3.95
CA ALA A 433 -49.35 -24.58 -3.20
C ALA A 433 -49.49 -23.31 -4.05
N ALA A 434 -50.73 -22.92 -4.34
CA ALA A 434 -51.08 -21.53 -4.61
C ALA A 434 -51.20 -20.83 -3.24
N SER A 435 -50.16 -20.10 -2.86
CA SER A 435 -50.27 -19.14 -1.76
C SER A 435 -51.35 -18.10 -2.12
N ALA A 436 -52.17 -17.66 -1.15
CA ALA A 436 -53.09 -16.55 -1.37
C ALA A 436 -52.35 -15.20 -1.54
N ASP A 437 -51.09 -15.15 -1.11
CA ASP A 437 -50.18 -14.02 -1.23
C ASP A 437 -49.25 -14.21 -2.44
N ALA A 438 -49.28 -13.25 -3.37
CA ALA A 438 -48.48 -13.26 -4.59
C ALA A 438 -46.96 -13.17 -4.29
N ASP A 439 -46.57 -12.48 -3.21
CA ASP A 439 -45.16 -12.31 -2.86
C ASP A 439 -44.56 -13.60 -2.31
N GLU A 440 -45.33 -14.32 -1.49
CA GLU A 440 -44.94 -15.64 -0.97
C GLU A 440 -44.86 -16.68 -2.10
N GLU A 441 -45.79 -16.64 -3.06
CA GLU A 441 -45.75 -17.51 -4.25
C GLU A 441 -44.51 -17.22 -5.12
N ALA A 442 -44.21 -15.94 -5.38
CA ALA A 442 -43.03 -15.55 -6.12
C ALA A 442 -41.73 -15.97 -5.42
N ALA A 443 -41.67 -15.86 -4.08
CA ALA A 443 -40.54 -16.32 -3.28
C ALA A 443 -40.39 -17.85 -3.31
N ALA A 444 -41.49 -18.60 -3.27
CA ALA A 444 -41.47 -20.06 -3.39
C ALA A 444 -40.96 -20.51 -4.77
N ARG A 445 -41.43 -19.87 -5.85
CA ARG A 445 -40.94 -20.13 -7.21
C ARG A 445 -39.45 -19.84 -7.38
N ARG A 446 -38.94 -18.74 -6.79
CA ARG A 446 -37.49 -18.45 -6.78
C ARG A 446 -36.69 -19.53 -6.05
N ARG A 447 -37.19 -20.03 -4.91
CA ARG A 447 -36.57 -21.14 -4.17
C ARG A 447 -36.56 -22.43 -4.98
N LEU A 448 -37.68 -22.78 -5.61
CA LEU A 448 -37.76 -23.95 -6.50
C LEU A 448 -36.76 -23.83 -7.67
N TRP A 449 -36.71 -22.68 -8.33
CA TRP A 449 -35.76 -22.43 -9.42
C TRP A 449 -34.31 -22.61 -8.97
N SER A 450 -33.94 -22.04 -7.82
CA SER A 450 -32.59 -22.19 -7.27
C SER A 450 -32.27 -23.66 -6.94
N ALA A 451 -33.19 -24.39 -6.31
CA ALA A 451 -33.02 -25.80 -5.97
C ALA A 451 -32.92 -26.69 -7.22
N ALA A 452 -33.78 -26.47 -8.20
CA ALA A 452 -33.77 -27.21 -9.47
C ALA A 452 -32.48 -26.96 -10.27
N SER A 453 -32.04 -25.70 -10.35
CA SER A 453 -30.78 -25.34 -11.02
C SER A 453 -29.57 -25.97 -10.34
N HIS A 454 -29.56 -25.97 -9.00
CA HIS A 454 -28.49 -26.61 -8.25
C HIS A 454 -28.45 -28.11 -8.49
N LEU A 455 -29.60 -28.79 -8.38
CA LEU A 455 -29.74 -30.23 -8.61
C LEU A 455 -29.30 -30.63 -10.02
N ALA A 456 -29.72 -29.88 -11.04
CA ALA A 456 -29.29 -30.12 -12.42
C ALA A 456 -27.76 -30.00 -12.54
N THR A 457 -27.17 -28.97 -11.94
CA THR A 457 -25.71 -28.76 -11.99
C THR A 457 -24.94 -29.92 -11.34
N THR A 458 -25.34 -30.38 -10.15
CA THR A 458 -24.68 -31.51 -9.47
C THR A 458 -24.88 -32.84 -10.19
N ARG A 459 -25.90 -32.95 -11.05
CA ARG A 459 -26.22 -34.16 -11.82
C ARG A 459 -25.79 -34.03 -13.29
N HIS A 460 -24.95 -33.06 -13.65
CA HIS A 460 -24.48 -32.87 -15.03
C HIS A 460 -25.63 -32.68 -16.04
N GLY A 461 -26.71 -32.03 -15.60
CA GLY A 461 -27.93 -31.77 -16.36
C GLY A 461 -28.21 -30.28 -16.58
N LEU A 462 -29.38 -30.00 -17.15
CA LEU A 462 -29.87 -28.65 -17.44
C LEU A 462 -31.17 -28.36 -16.69
N ALA A 463 -31.40 -27.09 -16.35
CA ALA A 463 -32.65 -26.61 -15.77
C ALA A 463 -33.09 -25.32 -16.47
N GLY A 464 -34.40 -25.14 -16.62
CA GLY A 464 -35.04 -23.96 -17.22
C GLY A 464 -36.41 -23.69 -16.61
N THR A 465 -37.02 -22.55 -16.95
CA THR A 465 -38.36 -22.17 -16.50
C THR A 465 -39.34 -22.18 -17.66
N ARG A 466 -40.45 -22.93 -17.56
CA ARG A 466 -41.48 -23.00 -18.61
C ARG A 466 -42.86 -23.18 -17.96
N ASP A 467 -43.89 -22.55 -18.53
CA ASP A 467 -45.30 -22.71 -18.13
C ASP A 467 -45.58 -22.56 -16.61
N GLY A 468 -44.88 -21.62 -15.95
CA GLY A 468 -45.04 -21.36 -14.51
C GLY A 468 -44.44 -22.42 -13.58
N GLY A 469 -43.72 -23.41 -14.13
CA GLY A 469 -42.95 -24.41 -13.39
C GLY A 469 -41.48 -24.42 -13.82
N THR A 470 -40.75 -25.42 -13.36
CA THR A 470 -39.35 -25.66 -13.74
C THR A 470 -39.22 -26.96 -14.53
N VAL A 471 -38.36 -26.92 -15.55
CA VAL A 471 -38.04 -28.06 -16.41
C VAL A 471 -36.62 -28.50 -16.09
N LEU A 472 -36.39 -29.79 -15.90
CA LEU A 472 -35.05 -30.35 -15.78
C LEU A 472 -34.81 -31.37 -16.88
N LEU A 473 -33.61 -31.36 -17.44
CA LEU A 473 -33.07 -32.44 -18.27
C LEU A 473 -31.96 -33.09 -17.46
N LEU A 474 -32.21 -34.29 -16.94
CA LEU A 474 -31.25 -35.00 -16.09
C LEU A 474 -30.82 -36.32 -16.75
N PRO A 475 -29.53 -36.68 -16.67
CA PRO A 475 -29.07 -37.98 -17.13
C PRO A 475 -29.63 -39.11 -16.26
N LEU A 476 -29.97 -40.22 -16.90
CA LEU A 476 -30.38 -41.47 -16.26
C LEU A 476 -29.18 -42.40 -16.11
N GLY A 477 -28.95 -42.89 -14.88
CA GLY A 477 -27.92 -43.88 -14.61
C GLY A 477 -28.23 -45.24 -15.24
N PRO A 478 -27.23 -46.12 -15.41
CA PRO A 478 -27.45 -47.47 -15.89
C PRO A 478 -28.37 -48.25 -14.95
N GLY A 479 -29.58 -48.59 -15.42
CA GLY A 479 -30.59 -49.32 -14.64
C GLY A 479 -31.57 -48.44 -13.86
N ASP A 480 -31.39 -47.12 -13.85
CA ASP A 480 -32.38 -46.19 -13.30
C ASP A 480 -33.60 -46.09 -14.22
N THR A 481 -34.79 -46.01 -13.64
CA THR A 481 -36.03 -45.73 -14.39
C THR A 481 -36.42 -44.26 -14.29
N ALA A 482 -37.16 -43.76 -15.27
CA ALA A 482 -37.71 -42.41 -15.24
C ALA A 482 -38.61 -42.18 -14.00
N THR A 483 -39.36 -43.19 -13.60
CA THR A 483 -40.17 -43.18 -12.36
C THR A 483 -39.31 -42.96 -11.12
N GLU A 484 -38.21 -43.70 -10.96
CA GLU A 484 -37.37 -43.55 -9.77
C GLU A 484 -36.73 -42.16 -9.72
N LEU A 485 -36.26 -41.66 -10.86
CA LEU A 485 -35.71 -40.32 -10.99
C LEU A 485 -36.75 -39.24 -10.64
N ALA A 486 -38.00 -39.38 -11.11
CA ALA A 486 -39.09 -38.46 -10.78
C ALA A 486 -39.37 -38.43 -9.26
N ARG A 487 -39.51 -39.60 -8.63
CA ARG A 487 -39.79 -39.73 -7.18
C ARG A 487 -38.64 -39.21 -6.33
N ARG A 488 -37.40 -39.41 -6.77
CA ARG A 488 -36.21 -38.87 -6.09
C ARG A 488 -36.18 -37.35 -6.18
N THR A 489 -36.40 -36.81 -7.38
CA THR A 489 -36.43 -35.36 -7.64
C THR A 489 -37.54 -34.66 -6.86
N ALA A 490 -38.75 -35.22 -6.80
CA ALA A 490 -39.86 -34.68 -6.01
C ALA A 490 -39.50 -34.54 -4.52
N ARG A 491 -38.88 -35.58 -3.94
CA ARG A 491 -38.43 -35.58 -2.53
C ARG A 491 -37.30 -34.58 -2.28
N GLU A 492 -36.28 -34.55 -3.14
CA GLU A 492 -35.13 -33.66 -3.02
C GLU A 492 -35.55 -32.19 -3.12
N LEU A 493 -36.33 -31.83 -4.15
CA LEU A 493 -36.83 -30.46 -4.33
C LEU A 493 -37.83 -30.08 -3.25
N GLY A 494 -38.71 -31.00 -2.83
CA GLY A 494 -39.67 -30.74 -1.76
C GLY A 494 -39.00 -30.46 -0.42
N THR A 495 -37.90 -31.16 -0.12
CA THR A 495 -37.07 -30.91 1.07
C THR A 495 -36.38 -29.54 0.98
N ALA A 496 -35.78 -29.22 -0.17
CA ALA A 496 -35.07 -27.95 -0.37
C ALA A 496 -35.99 -26.72 -0.29
N VAL A 497 -37.21 -26.82 -0.83
CA VAL A 497 -38.17 -25.71 -0.84
C VAL A 497 -39.05 -25.69 0.42
N ARG A 498 -39.05 -26.77 1.21
CA ARG A 498 -39.93 -27.00 2.39
C ARG A 498 -41.43 -26.97 2.04
N GLN A 499 -41.77 -27.40 0.83
CA GLN A 499 -43.14 -27.48 0.31
C GLN A 499 -43.26 -28.68 -0.63
N PRO A 500 -44.44 -29.31 -0.79
CA PRO A 500 -44.63 -30.39 -1.76
C PRO A 500 -44.35 -29.93 -3.20
N VAL A 501 -43.55 -30.71 -3.92
CA VAL A 501 -43.21 -30.50 -5.33
C VAL A 501 -43.65 -31.73 -6.11
N THR A 502 -44.59 -31.54 -7.04
CA THR A 502 -45.00 -32.60 -7.97
C THR A 502 -44.06 -32.65 -9.16
N VAL A 503 -43.66 -33.86 -9.57
CA VAL A 503 -42.72 -34.08 -10.68
C VAL A 503 -43.26 -35.11 -11.66
N GLY A 504 -43.42 -34.72 -12.92
CA GLY A 504 -43.75 -35.63 -14.01
C GLY A 504 -42.55 -35.86 -14.92
N ALA A 505 -42.22 -37.12 -15.21
CA ALA A 505 -41.10 -37.50 -16.07
C ALA A 505 -41.56 -38.02 -17.44
N SER A 506 -40.75 -37.74 -18.47
CA SER A 506 -40.85 -38.37 -19.78
C SER A 506 -40.33 -39.81 -19.76
N ALA A 507 -40.60 -40.57 -20.83
CA ALA A 507 -39.82 -41.75 -21.12
C ALA A 507 -38.32 -41.40 -21.31
N PRO A 508 -37.39 -42.35 -21.08
CA PRO A 508 -35.97 -42.14 -21.35
C PRO A 508 -35.72 -41.74 -22.81
N VAL A 509 -34.95 -40.68 -23.01
CA VAL A 509 -34.60 -40.13 -24.33
C VAL A 509 -33.12 -40.37 -24.59
N THR A 510 -32.80 -40.87 -25.78
CA THR A 510 -31.42 -41.19 -26.20
C THR A 510 -31.07 -40.47 -27.49
N GLY A 511 -29.79 -40.16 -27.67
CA GLY A 511 -29.29 -39.51 -28.89
C GLY A 511 -29.82 -38.09 -29.07
N LEU A 512 -29.99 -37.33 -27.98
CA LEU A 512 -30.48 -35.94 -28.02
C LEU A 512 -29.60 -35.04 -28.88
N ALA A 513 -28.30 -35.33 -28.93
CA ALA A 513 -27.38 -34.58 -29.74
C ALA A 513 -27.50 -34.84 -31.27
N ALA A 514 -28.22 -35.89 -31.68
CA ALA A 514 -28.61 -36.11 -33.08
C ALA A 514 -30.05 -35.63 -33.36
N ARG A 515 -30.95 -35.70 -32.37
CA ARG A 515 -32.36 -35.33 -32.49
C ARG A 515 -32.81 -34.47 -31.29
N PRO A 516 -32.40 -33.19 -31.26
CA PRO A 516 -32.75 -32.30 -30.14
C PRO A 516 -34.25 -31.97 -30.09
N ASP A 517 -34.96 -32.10 -31.21
CA ASP A 517 -36.42 -31.94 -31.31
C ASP A 517 -37.22 -32.89 -30.39
N GLN A 518 -36.59 -33.97 -29.92
CA GLN A 518 -37.20 -34.92 -28.99
C GLN A 518 -37.42 -34.34 -27.60
N VAL A 519 -36.63 -33.34 -27.17
CA VAL A 519 -36.75 -32.72 -25.85
C VAL A 519 -38.11 -32.07 -25.68
N ALA A 520 -38.62 -31.40 -26.71
CA ALA A 520 -39.94 -30.76 -26.70
C ALA A 520 -41.08 -31.78 -26.46
N ALA A 521 -41.01 -32.92 -27.15
CA ALA A 521 -42.01 -33.97 -27.01
C ALA A 521 -41.92 -34.67 -25.65
N ALA A 522 -40.70 -34.92 -25.16
CA ALA A 522 -40.45 -35.48 -23.85
C ALA A 522 -40.95 -34.54 -22.73
N TYR A 523 -40.70 -33.23 -22.84
CA TYR A 523 -41.26 -32.24 -21.92
C TYR A 523 -42.80 -32.27 -21.91
N ALA A 524 -43.43 -32.35 -23.08
CA ALA A 524 -44.88 -32.42 -23.17
C ALA A 524 -45.45 -33.70 -22.49
N GLU A 525 -44.74 -34.83 -22.57
CA GLU A 525 -45.08 -36.07 -21.87
C GLU A 525 -44.91 -35.94 -20.35
N GLY A 526 -43.76 -35.42 -19.89
CA GLY A 526 -43.52 -35.15 -18.46
C GLY A 526 -44.57 -34.21 -17.88
N ARG A 527 -44.96 -33.16 -18.61
CA ARG A 527 -46.04 -32.25 -18.20
C ARG A 527 -47.39 -32.95 -18.07
N ARG A 528 -47.74 -33.84 -19.01
CA ARG A 528 -48.97 -34.64 -18.91
C ARG A 528 -48.95 -35.56 -17.69
N CYS A 529 -47.82 -36.17 -17.37
CA CYS A 529 -47.66 -36.99 -16.16
C CYS A 529 -47.82 -36.14 -14.88
N LEU A 530 -47.24 -34.94 -14.85
CA LEU A 530 -47.42 -33.99 -13.75
C LEU A 530 -48.89 -33.58 -13.59
N ASP A 531 -49.54 -33.17 -14.68
CA ASP A 531 -50.95 -32.76 -14.66
C ASP A 531 -51.85 -33.94 -14.22
N ALA A 532 -51.50 -35.18 -14.59
CA ALA A 532 -52.19 -36.39 -14.14
C ALA A 532 -52.02 -36.66 -12.63
N LEU A 533 -50.84 -36.46 -12.04
CA LEU A 533 -50.65 -36.54 -10.59
C LEU A 533 -51.55 -35.54 -9.85
N GLN A 534 -51.61 -34.30 -10.33
CA GLN A 534 -52.43 -33.25 -9.73
C GLN A 534 -53.93 -33.59 -9.82
N LEU A 535 -54.41 -34.05 -10.98
CA LEU A 535 -55.81 -34.44 -11.18
C LEU A 535 -56.22 -35.66 -10.33
N LEU A 536 -55.28 -36.57 -10.05
CA LEU A 536 -55.50 -37.75 -9.21
C LEU A 536 -55.31 -37.48 -7.70
N GLY A 537 -55.02 -36.23 -7.32
CA GLY A 537 -54.80 -35.86 -5.91
C GLY A 537 -53.50 -36.39 -5.32
N ARG A 538 -52.51 -36.73 -6.16
CA ARG A 538 -51.19 -37.27 -5.79
C ARG A 538 -50.11 -36.17 -5.83
N SER A 539 -50.46 -34.99 -5.35
CA SER A 539 -49.56 -33.84 -5.23
C SER A 539 -48.37 -34.16 -4.30
N GLY A 540 -47.19 -33.64 -4.64
CA GLY A 540 -45.94 -33.88 -3.93
C GLY A 540 -45.21 -35.16 -4.32
N GLU A 541 -45.78 -35.95 -5.24
CA GLU A 541 -45.19 -37.19 -5.74
C GLU A 541 -44.45 -36.99 -7.08
N GLY A 542 -43.62 -37.98 -7.41
CA GLY A 542 -42.98 -38.10 -8.72
C GLY A 542 -43.48 -39.32 -9.48
N ALA A 543 -43.76 -39.19 -10.78
CA ALA A 543 -44.17 -40.31 -11.63
C ALA A 543 -43.78 -40.13 -13.10
N ALA A 544 -43.65 -41.25 -13.81
CA ALA A 544 -43.55 -41.32 -15.27
C ALA A 544 -44.80 -42.02 -15.85
N ALA A 545 -44.95 -42.05 -17.18
CA ALA A 545 -46.12 -42.63 -17.84
C ALA A 545 -46.42 -44.09 -17.39
N GLU A 546 -45.38 -44.87 -17.09
CA GLU A 546 -45.48 -46.26 -16.65
C GLU A 546 -46.17 -46.44 -15.28
N ASP A 547 -46.21 -45.41 -14.44
CA ASP A 547 -46.90 -45.44 -13.14
C ASP A 547 -48.43 -45.35 -13.23
N PHE A 548 -48.97 -45.04 -14.43
CA PHE A 548 -50.40 -44.78 -14.62
C PHE A 548 -51.16 -45.92 -15.32
N GLY A 549 -50.55 -47.09 -15.49
CA GLY A 549 -51.20 -48.24 -16.12
C GLY A 549 -51.68 -47.92 -17.54
N PHE A 550 -52.96 -48.18 -17.85
CA PHE A 550 -53.52 -47.84 -19.17
C PHE A 550 -53.56 -46.33 -19.46
N LEU A 551 -53.70 -45.47 -18.43
CA LEU A 551 -53.67 -44.02 -18.62
C LEU A 551 -52.30 -43.58 -19.13
N GLY A 552 -51.25 -44.33 -18.80
CA GLY A 552 -49.90 -44.14 -19.32
C GLY A 552 -49.83 -44.12 -20.85
N LEU A 553 -50.68 -44.89 -21.56
CA LEU A 553 -50.77 -44.85 -23.02
C LEU A 553 -51.28 -43.50 -23.54
N LEU A 554 -52.27 -42.91 -22.86
CA LEU A 554 -52.81 -41.60 -23.22
C LEU A 554 -51.81 -40.47 -22.90
N LEU A 555 -51.01 -40.65 -21.85
CA LEU A 555 -50.00 -39.70 -21.42
C LEU A 555 -48.71 -39.78 -22.29
N ALA A 556 -48.28 -40.97 -22.69
CA ALA A 556 -47.12 -41.18 -23.58
C ALA A 556 -47.42 -40.85 -25.06
N GLY A 557 -48.71 -40.78 -25.46
CA GLY A 557 -49.11 -40.64 -26.85
C GLY A 557 -48.82 -41.92 -27.66
N ASP A 558 -48.53 -41.79 -28.96
CA ASP A 558 -48.34 -42.94 -29.87
C ASP A 558 -47.09 -43.81 -29.61
N ARG A 559 -46.29 -43.52 -28.56
CA ARG A 559 -44.89 -43.99 -28.47
C ARG A 559 -44.66 -45.28 -27.68
N ASP A 560 -45.57 -45.72 -26.81
CA ASP A 560 -45.31 -46.89 -25.93
C ASP A 560 -46.42 -47.96 -25.91
N ILE A 561 -47.06 -48.21 -27.06
CA ILE A 561 -48.03 -49.31 -27.19
C ILE A 561 -47.36 -50.67 -26.92
N GLY A 562 -46.15 -50.87 -27.47
CA GLY A 562 -45.39 -52.12 -27.31
C GLY A 562 -45.01 -52.38 -25.85
N GLY A 563 -44.44 -51.39 -25.16
CA GLY A 563 -44.06 -51.54 -23.76
C GLY A 563 -45.25 -51.77 -22.84
N PHE A 564 -46.41 -51.15 -23.11
CA PHE A 564 -47.64 -51.46 -22.38
C PHE A 564 -48.08 -52.92 -22.58
N VAL A 565 -48.07 -53.43 -23.81
CA VAL A 565 -48.41 -54.82 -24.11
C VAL A 565 -47.43 -55.77 -23.41
N ASP A 566 -46.13 -55.50 -23.50
CA ASP A 566 -45.09 -56.34 -22.89
C ASP A 566 -45.16 -56.34 -21.36
N ARG A 567 -45.38 -55.18 -20.71
CA ARG A 567 -45.55 -55.11 -19.25
C ARG A 567 -46.83 -55.79 -18.78
N THR A 568 -47.91 -55.71 -19.55
CA THR A 568 -49.24 -56.18 -19.12
C THR A 568 -49.45 -57.66 -19.40
N ILE A 569 -49.07 -58.15 -20.58
CA ILE A 569 -49.28 -59.54 -21.02
C ILE A 569 -48.02 -60.22 -21.56
N GLY A 570 -46.86 -59.57 -21.60
CA GLY A 570 -45.60 -60.14 -22.08
C GLY A 570 -45.21 -61.47 -21.40
N PRO A 571 -45.41 -61.68 -20.09
CA PRO A 571 -45.18 -62.99 -19.47
C PRO A 571 -46.00 -64.12 -20.09
N LEU A 572 -47.24 -63.84 -20.51
CA LEU A 572 -48.08 -64.80 -21.23
C LEU A 572 -47.59 -65.02 -22.66
N VAL A 573 -47.27 -63.94 -23.39
CA VAL A 573 -46.72 -64.01 -24.76
C VAL A 573 -45.45 -64.86 -24.78
N ALA A 574 -44.51 -64.58 -23.88
CA ALA A 574 -43.26 -65.32 -23.77
C ALA A 574 -43.46 -66.77 -23.30
N TYR A 575 -44.48 -67.05 -22.50
CA TYR A 575 -44.79 -68.41 -22.07
C TYR A 575 -45.41 -69.23 -23.21
N ASP A 576 -46.41 -68.69 -23.92
CA ASP A 576 -47.03 -69.33 -25.07
C ASP A 576 -46.00 -69.61 -26.17
N ALA A 577 -45.12 -68.65 -26.48
CA ALA A 577 -44.05 -68.83 -27.46
C ALA A 577 -43.04 -69.93 -27.06
N ARG A 578 -42.68 -70.03 -25.77
CA ARG A 578 -41.71 -71.04 -25.28
C ARG A 578 -42.30 -72.44 -25.12
N ARG A 579 -43.58 -72.55 -24.75
CA ARG A 579 -44.22 -73.82 -24.37
C ARG A 579 -45.21 -74.34 -25.41
N GLY A 580 -45.49 -73.58 -26.47
CA GLY A 580 -46.50 -73.92 -27.48
C GLY A 580 -47.91 -73.98 -26.89
N THR A 581 -48.18 -73.17 -25.87
CA THR A 581 -49.52 -73.08 -25.24
C THR A 581 -50.37 -72.00 -25.91
N ASP A 582 -51.66 -71.96 -25.55
CA ASP A 582 -52.65 -71.04 -26.12
C ASP A 582 -53.36 -70.27 -24.98
N LEU A 583 -52.58 -69.77 -24.02
CA LEU A 583 -53.07 -69.06 -22.83
C LEU A 583 -53.67 -67.70 -23.21
N LEU A 584 -53.06 -66.97 -24.15
CA LEU A 584 -53.59 -65.69 -24.64
C LEU A 584 -54.98 -65.85 -25.26
N ARG A 585 -55.18 -66.85 -26.13
CA ARG A 585 -56.50 -67.14 -26.71
C ARG A 585 -57.49 -67.61 -25.66
N THR A 586 -57.03 -68.36 -24.67
CA THR A 586 -57.89 -68.80 -23.56
C THR A 586 -58.39 -67.60 -22.75
N LEU A 587 -57.52 -66.63 -22.50
CA LEU A 587 -57.82 -65.41 -21.76
C LEU A 587 -58.75 -64.47 -22.55
N ASP A 588 -58.52 -64.30 -23.86
CA ASP A 588 -59.41 -63.53 -24.75
C ASP A 588 -60.82 -64.13 -24.81
N ALA A 589 -60.93 -65.45 -24.99
CA ALA A 589 -62.21 -66.16 -24.97
C ALA A 589 -62.88 -66.12 -23.59
N TYR A 590 -62.10 -66.07 -22.50
CA TYR A 590 -62.62 -65.92 -21.15
C TYR A 590 -63.29 -64.55 -20.95
N PHE A 591 -62.63 -63.47 -21.37
CA PHE A 591 -63.22 -62.14 -21.31
C PHE A 591 -64.43 -62.00 -22.23
N ALA A 592 -64.37 -62.52 -23.46
CA ALA A 592 -65.50 -62.51 -24.40
C ALA A 592 -66.73 -63.28 -23.86
N ALA A 593 -66.51 -64.30 -23.04
CA ALA A 593 -67.56 -65.08 -22.40
C ALA A 593 -68.11 -64.47 -21.10
N GLY A 594 -67.76 -63.22 -20.78
CA GLY A 594 -68.16 -62.54 -19.56
C GLY A 594 -67.51 -63.12 -18.30
N MET A 595 -66.25 -63.57 -18.41
CA MET A 595 -65.47 -64.15 -17.31
C MET A 595 -66.11 -65.42 -16.71
N SER A 596 -66.76 -66.24 -17.54
CA SER A 596 -67.39 -67.51 -17.12
C SER A 596 -66.65 -68.72 -17.68
N PRO A 597 -65.94 -69.53 -16.85
CA PRO A 597 -65.22 -70.72 -17.32
C PRO A 597 -66.13 -71.72 -18.06
N ALA A 598 -67.40 -71.81 -17.64
CA ALA A 598 -68.39 -72.70 -18.24
C ALA A 598 -68.76 -72.28 -19.68
N ARG A 599 -68.83 -70.99 -19.98
CA ARG A 599 -69.08 -70.48 -21.34
C ARG A 599 -67.80 -70.48 -22.17
N THR A 600 -66.66 -70.18 -21.57
CA THR A 600 -65.34 -70.23 -22.24
C THR A 600 -65.02 -71.62 -22.80
N LYS A 601 -65.43 -72.68 -22.09
CA LYS A 601 -65.25 -74.07 -22.55
C LYS A 601 -65.95 -74.32 -23.91
N GLU A 602 -67.13 -73.73 -24.11
CA GLU A 602 -67.97 -73.90 -25.32
C GLU A 602 -67.32 -73.17 -26.50
N VAL A 603 -66.79 -71.97 -26.27
CA VAL A 603 -66.08 -71.16 -27.27
C VAL A 603 -64.76 -71.81 -27.71
N LEU A 604 -64.02 -72.42 -26.78
CA LEU A 604 -62.71 -73.01 -27.06
C LEU A 604 -62.78 -74.50 -27.44
N HIS A 605 -63.95 -75.13 -27.36
CA HIS A 605 -64.16 -76.58 -27.53
C HIS A 605 -63.21 -77.45 -26.68
N VAL A 606 -63.02 -77.08 -25.42
CA VAL A 606 -62.20 -77.83 -24.44
C VAL A 606 -63.00 -78.16 -23.18
N HIS A 607 -62.48 -79.04 -22.33
CA HIS A 607 -63.11 -79.34 -21.05
C HIS A 607 -62.99 -78.15 -20.07
N VAL A 608 -64.00 -77.94 -19.21
CA VAL A 608 -64.02 -76.83 -18.23
C VAL A 608 -62.82 -76.87 -17.29
N ASN A 609 -62.34 -78.06 -16.91
CA ASN A 609 -61.14 -78.23 -16.09
C ASN A 609 -59.88 -77.73 -16.81
N THR A 610 -59.80 -77.88 -18.13
CA THR A 610 -58.68 -77.36 -18.93
C THR A 610 -58.69 -75.83 -18.93
N VAL A 611 -59.87 -75.21 -19.04
CA VAL A 611 -60.01 -73.74 -18.91
C VAL A 611 -59.57 -73.30 -17.52
N ALA A 612 -60.07 -73.93 -16.45
CA ALA A 612 -59.69 -73.60 -15.08
C ALA A 612 -58.17 -73.72 -14.86
N GLN A 613 -57.53 -74.80 -15.33
CA GLN A 613 -56.09 -75.00 -15.22
C GLN A 613 -55.28 -73.93 -15.98
N ARG A 614 -55.74 -73.51 -17.15
CA ARG A 614 -55.11 -72.44 -17.94
C ARG A 614 -55.27 -71.07 -17.27
N LEU A 615 -56.43 -70.77 -16.69
CA LEU A 615 -56.65 -69.52 -15.95
C LEU A 615 -55.84 -69.47 -14.64
N GLU A 616 -55.68 -70.60 -13.95
CA GLU A 616 -54.80 -70.71 -12.79
C GLU A 616 -53.33 -70.47 -13.19
N ARG A 617 -52.92 -70.95 -14.37
CA ARG A 617 -51.59 -70.65 -14.93
C ARG A 617 -51.45 -69.17 -15.28
N VAL A 618 -52.47 -68.54 -15.84
CA VAL A 618 -52.50 -67.10 -16.12
C VAL A 618 -52.30 -66.31 -14.83
N GLY A 619 -53.02 -66.65 -13.75
CA GLY A 619 -52.83 -66.00 -12.44
C GLY A 619 -51.40 -66.15 -11.91
N ARG A 620 -50.77 -67.32 -12.08
CA ARG A 620 -49.36 -67.51 -11.72
C ARG A 620 -48.37 -66.68 -12.54
N LEU A 621 -48.73 -66.27 -13.76
CA LEU A 621 -47.86 -65.51 -14.67
C LEU A 621 -48.08 -63.99 -14.57
N LEU A 622 -49.31 -63.55 -14.30
CA LEU A 622 -49.68 -62.14 -14.26
C LEU A 622 -49.81 -61.55 -12.85
N GLY A 623 -49.83 -62.39 -11.81
CA GLY A 623 -50.07 -62.00 -10.43
C GLY A 623 -51.48 -62.37 -9.94
N GLU A 624 -51.66 -62.47 -8.62
CA GLU A 624 -52.95 -62.85 -8.01
C GLU A 624 -54.06 -61.80 -8.20
N ASP A 625 -53.67 -60.55 -8.48
CA ASP A 625 -54.54 -59.39 -8.69
C ASP A 625 -55.09 -59.27 -10.12
N TRP A 626 -54.75 -60.18 -11.03
CA TRP A 626 -55.11 -60.07 -12.46
C TRP A 626 -56.62 -59.97 -12.73
N GLN A 627 -57.47 -60.42 -11.80
CA GLN A 627 -58.94 -60.34 -11.89
C GLN A 627 -59.54 -59.07 -11.26
N THR A 628 -58.74 -58.18 -10.69
CA THR A 628 -59.25 -56.90 -10.17
C THR A 628 -59.78 -56.03 -11.31
N PRO A 629 -60.82 -55.20 -11.09
CA PRO A 629 -61.45 -54.43 -12.17
C PRO A 629 -60.47 -53.56 -13.00
N SER A 630 -59.49 -52.94 -12.34
CA SER A 630 -58.45 -52.14 -12.99
C SER A 630 -57.52 -52.99 -13.88
N ARG A 631 -57.04 -54.13 -13.36
CA ARG A 631 -56.14 -55.03 -14.10
C ARG A 631 -56.85 -55.73 -15.25
N VAL A 632 -58.12 -56.11 -15.07
CA VAL A 632 -58.93 -56.70 -16.15
C VAL A 632 -59.05 -55.75 -17.34
N LEU A 633 -59.28 -54.45 -17.09
CA LEU A 633 -59.34 -53.45 -18.15
C LEU A 633 -58.01 -53.34 -18.90
N GLU A 634 -56.89 -53.26 -18.17
CA GLU A 634 -55.54 -53.20 -18.76
C GLU A 634 -55.24 -54.42 -19.62
N ILE A 635 -55.52 -55.62 -19.12
CA ILE A 635 -55.26 -56.89 -19.81
C ILE A 635 -56.14 -56.98 -21.06
N GLN A 636 -57.43 -56.63 -20.98
CA GLN A 636 -58.31 -56.62 -22.17
C GLN A 636 -57.81 -55.64 -23.23
N LEU A 637 -57.36 -54.45 -22.83
CA LEU A 637 -56.79 -53.47 -23.75
C LEU A 637 -55.49 -53.99 -24.38
N ALA A 638 -54.60 -54.57 -23.58
CA ALA A 638 -53.34 -55.16 -24.05
C ALA A 638 -53.57 -56.31 -25.04
N LEU A 639 -54.56 -57.18 -24.80
CA LEU A 639 -54.94 -58.25 -25.73
C LEU A 639 -55.41 -57.70 -27.08
N ARG A 640 -56.23 -56.63 -27.08
CA ARG A 640 -56.69 -55.97 -28.30
C ARG A 640 -55.53 -55.32 -29.06
N LEU A 641 -54.66 -54.61 -28.37
CA LEU A 641 -53.48 -53.95 -28.95
C LEU A 641 -52.46 -54.97 -29.52
N HIS A 642 -52.25 -56.08 -28.82
CA HIS A 642 -51.41 -57.18 -29.31
C HIS A 642 -51.99 -57.82 -30.57
N GLY A 643 -53.31 -58.04 -30.61
CA GLY A 643 -54.00 -58.57 -31.79
C GLY A 643 -53.93 -57.65 -33.02
N LEU A 644 -53.84 -56.33 -32.81
CA LEU A 644 -53.62 -55.34 -33.87
C LEU A 644 -52.17 -55.28 -34.36
N SER A 645 -51.21 -55.68 -33.52
CA SER A 645 -49.77 -55.59 -33.79
C SER A 645 -49.16 -56.88 -34.38
N GLY A 646 -49.88 -58.02 -34.31
CA GLY A 646 -49.45 -59.29 -34.89
C GLY A 646 -49.63 -59.35 -36.41
N PRO A 647 -48.78 -60.10 -37.15
CA PRO A 647 -48.95 -60.29 -38.58
C PRO A 647 -50.23 -61.09 -38.87
N GLY A 648 -51.29 -60.38 -39.26
CA GLY A 648 -52.41 -60.87 -40.06
C GLY A 648 -53.23 -62.06 -39.52
N ARG A 649 -54.38 -61.75 -38.91
CA ARG A 649 -55.61 -62.51 -39.15
C ARG A 649 -56.59 -61.62 -39.91
N ARG A 650 -56.52 -61.69 -41.25
CA ARG A 650 -57.68 -61.57 -42.12
C ARG A 650 -58.11 -62.97 -42.52
#